data_AF-A1TXJ4-F1
#
_entry.id   AF-A1TXJ4-F1
#
_cell.length_a   1.000
_cell.length_b   1.000
_cell.length_c   1.000
_cell.angle_alpha   90.00
_cell.angle_beta   90.00
_cell.angle_gamma   90.00
#
_symmetry.space_group_name_H-M   'P 1'
#
loop_
_entity.id
_entity.type
_entity.pdbx_description
1 polymer ?
#
loop_
_entity_poly.entity_id
_entity_poly.type
_entity_poly.pdbx_seq_one_letter_code
_entity_poly.pdbx_strand_id
1 'polypeptide(L)'
;MTMKPTLLAAAIGGLLASTTQASLVISEYVEGSSNNKAIELLNTGDAVVDLAPWELQVFFNGSATPGQTFNLEGSIAPGSNFVFAHSAADPAILAVADQTTGAGLFNGDDAVLLLNGGTVADSIGQVGTDPGSYWGSGDTRTQDRTLRRRAGTLADTDAYDDYDPATVFDGFPQNSFDDLGVAGNDDDNPDLPPTAPDLTCGAPATRISDIQGEGDISPVAGQHVVIEAVVTAAFNTNDGLGGVFVEEEASDRDDNPATSEGLFVYAPTLNAEPGQRLRLAGEVTEYDGLTELTNLGGTENCGTSELPPPTNISLPWADATAPEAFEAMRVKFSAPLVVNDNYDLGRYGSLTLGSGRHFIPTSIAEPGADAALVADLNALDRIILDDASNRQNPAIVPYPTPQLSASQTVRAGDTVQDLAGVLDYRFSEWRLQPTASPSFSQANARVTEPGLEDRGNLVVASFNVLNFFNGDGMGGGFPTARGADNPEELARQTEKLVSALVALDADIIGLMEIENDGYGQTSAIAELAGALGSEWQWVDPGLAQLGNDDIAVGLLYRADRVEIVGTAATLSAAPFDQLNRQPLAQTFRLKDSDDGVTIAVNHFKSKGCGSAEGSNADQNDGQGCWNPVRTQAAQALASWLADDATGTGEPDVLIIGDLNAYAQEDPIRALASAGYTDLLATYVGEQAYSYVFYGQAGYLDHALANTALAGKIADTTVWPINADEPRALDYNTEFKTPEQQASFYAPDAYRASDHDPVIVALNLDTRTPADRADLNGDGRVNGRDLSRLVLAMLFGKATAPAYDIDGDGRINHYDLIALIRVLTSR
;
A
#
# COMPACT_ATOMS: atom_id res chain seq x y z
N MET A 1 25.95 2.18 -72.48
CA MET A 1 24.77 3.01 -72.13
C MET A 1 24.83 3.22 -70.62
N THR A 2 25.59 4.14 -70.02
CA THR A 2 25.61 5.63 -70.08
C THR A 2 24.26 6.31 -69.88
N MET A 3 24.03 6.81 -68.65
CA MET A 3 23.71 8.20 -68.26
C MET A 3 23.45 8.20 -66.73
N LYS A 4 24.38 8.66 -65.87
CA LYS A 4 24.77 10.02 -65.43
C LYS A 4 23.78 10.70 -64.44
N PRO A 5 24.26 11.10 -63.25
CA PRO A 5 23.51 11.83 -62.23
C PRO A 5 23.61 13.35 -62.46
N THR A 6 22.50 14.08 -62.29
CA THR A 6 22.45 15.51 -61.92
C THR A 6 21.01 16.01 -62.05
N LEU A 7 20.42 16.47 -60.94
CA LEU A 7 19.63 17.72 -60.86
C LEU A 7 19.35 18.02 -59.38
N LEU A 8 20.44 18.35 -58.68
CA LEU A 8 20.45 19.16 -57.48
C LEU A 8 20.51 20.63 -57.96
N ALA A 9 19.35 21.29 -58.11
CA ALA A 9 19.17 22.75 -58.20
C ALA A 9 17.73 23.10 -58.65
N ALA A 10 16.74 22.92 -57.76
CA ALA A 10 15.42 23.57 -57.86
C ALA A 10 14.63 23.49 -56.53
N ALA A 11 15.30 23.53 -55.38
CA ALA A 11 14.66 23.44 -54.06
C ALA A 11 15.19 24.49 -53.07
N ILE A 12 15.57 25.66 -53.58
CA ILE A 12 15.85 26.87 -52.80
C ILE A 12 15.17 28.01 -53.54
N GLY A 13 13.93 28.34 -53.14
CA GLY A 13 13.11 29.36 -53.79
C GLY A 13 11.62 29.18 -53.52
N GLY A 14 11.27 29.15 -52.25
CA GLY A 14 9.93 28.94 -51.70
C GLY A 14 10.09 28.73 -50.19
N LEU A 15 10.82 29.60 -49.50
CA LEU A 15 10.21 30.76 -48.81
C LEU A 15 9.01 30.29 -48.00
N LEU A 16 9.29 29.92 -46.73
CA LEU A 16 8.55 30.39 -45.56
C LEU A 16 7.14 30.90 -45.90
N ALA A 17 6.20 29.96 -46.06
CA ALA A 17 4.85 30.21 -45.63
C ALA A 17 4.76 29.55 -44.25
N SER A 18 5.13 30.31 -43.22
CA SER A 18 4.45 30.18 -41.94
C SER A 18 2.97 30.13 -42.27
N THR A 19 2.30 29.03 -41.94
CA THR A 19 0.85 29.04 -41.82
C THR A 19 0.55 30.08 -40.77
N THR A 20 0.20 31.28 -41.21
CA THR A 20 -0.33 32.34 -40.35
C THR A 20 -1.53 31.73 -39.63
N GLN A 21 -1.36 31.43 -38.34
CA GLN A 21 -2.46 31.12 -37.43
C GLN A 21 -3.51 32.23 -37.53
N ALA A 22 -4.77 31.85 -37.30
CA ALA A 22 -5.92 32.73 -37.49
C ALA A 22 -5.72 34.09 -36.80
N SER A 23 -5.91 35.16 -37.57
CA SER A 23 -5.87 36.55 -37.08
C SER A 23 -7.14 36.96 -36.33
N LEU A 24 -8.14 36.08 -36.23
CA LEU A 24 -9.39 36.32 -35.50
C LEU A 24 -9.72 35.15 -34.58
N VAL A 25 -10.19 35.48 -33.39
CA VAL A 25 -10.68 34.54 -32.36
C VAL A 25 -12.03 35.01 -31.84
N ILE A 26 -12.83 34.11 -31.28
CA ILE A 26 -14.02 34.45 -30.50
C ILE A 26 -13.54 34.93 -29.12
N SER A 27 -13.65 36.22 -28.85
CA SER A 27 -13.20 36.84 -27.59
C SER A 27 -14.29 36.88 -26.53
N GLU A 28 -15.56 36.96 -26.93
CA GLU A 28 -16.68 36.93 -25.99
C GLU A 28 -17.88 36.18 -26.58
N TYR A 29 -18.49 35.32 -25.76
CA TYR A 29 -19.74 34.61 -26.05
C TYR A 29 -20.79 35.02 -25.03
N VAL A 30 -21.87 35.62 -25.51
CA VAL A 30 -22.92 36.16 -24.65
C VAL A 30 -24.17 35.31 -24.79
N GLU A 31 -24.48 34.52 -23.76
CA GLU A 31 -25.78 33.86 -23.60
C GLU A 31 -26.60 34.51 -22.47
N GLY A 32 -27.11 35.70 -22.75
CA GLY A 32 -27.99 36.45 -21.85
C GLY A 32 -29.46 35.99 -21.90
N SER A 33 -30.29 36.69 -21.14
CA SER A 33 -31.73 36.39 -21.06
C SER A 33 -32.45 36.71 -22.37
N SER A 34 -33.42 35.87 -22.76
CA SER A 34 -34.19 36.05 -24.00
C SER A 34 -33.28 36.17 -25.23
N ASN A 35 -33.37 37.28 -25.98
CA ASN A 35 -32.61 37.51 -27.20
C ASN A 35 -31.26 38.19 -26.98
N ASN A 36 -30.78 38.29 -25.74
CA ASN A 36 -29.46 38.85 -25.45
C ASN A 36 -28.36 37.84 -25.85
N LYS A 37 -28.15 37.68 -27.15
CA LYS A 37 -27.20 36.74 -27.73
C LYS A 37 -26.21 37.51 -28.61
N ALA A 38 -24.91 37.35 -28.36
CA ALA A 38 -23.85 37.99 -29.14
C ALA A 38 -22.56 37.16 -29.16
N ILE A 39 -21.78 37.33 -30.23
CA ILE A 39 -20.41 36.83 -30.39
C ILE A 39 -19.53 38.04 -30.68
N GLU A 40 -18.46 38.20 -29.92
CA GLU A 40 -17.39 39.15 -30.21
C GLU A 40 -16.21 38.42 -30.86
N LEU A 41 -15.68 39.01 -31.93
CA LEU A 41 -14.46 38.57 -32.59
C LEU A 41 -13.37 39.58 -32.34
N LEU A 42 -12.18 39.13 -31.96
CA LEU A 42 -11.00 39.99 -31.75
C LEU A 42 -9.94 39.74 -32.82
N ASN A 43 -9.44 40.82 -33.43
CA ASN A 43 -8.27 40.76 -34.30
C ASN A 43 -6.98 40.73 -33.50
N THR A 44 -6.43 39.54 -33.32
CA THR A 44 -5.18 39.29 -32.58
C THR A 44 -3.93 39.49 -33.45
N GLY A 45 -4.11 39.75 -34.75
CA GLY A 45 -3.01 40.00 -35.69
C GLY A 45 -2.55 41.46 -35.76
N ASP A 46 -1.51 41.72 -36.56
CA ASP A 46 -0.89 43.03 -36.78
C ASP A 46 -1.39 43.74 -38.06
N ALA A 47 -2.31 43.13 -38.79
CA ALA A 47 -2.89 43.64 -40.03
C ALA A 47 -4.42 43.72 -39.97
N VAL A 48 -5.01 44.63 -40.77
CA VAL A 48 -6.47 44.72 -40.92
C VAL A 48 -7.01 43.43 -41.53
N VAL A 49 -8.03 42.84 -40.89
CA VAL A 49 -8.71 41.64 -41.40
C VAL A 49 -9.95 42.04 -42.18
N ASP A 50 -10.03 41.62 -43.44
CA ASP A 50 -11.26 41.69 -44.25
C ASP A 50 -12.18 40.52 -43.86
N LEU A 51 -13.43 40.81 -43.51
CA LEU A 51 -14.42 39.82 -43.07
C LEU A 51 -15.14 39.12 -44.23
N ALA A 52 -14.96 39.56 -45.48
CA ALA A 52 -15.62 38.95 -46.63
C ALA A 52 -15.46 37.40 -46.77
N PRO A 53 -14.33 36.76 -46.39
CA PRO A 53 -14.21 35.30 -46.41
C PRO A 53 -14.69 34.62 -45.11
N TRP A 54 -15.14 35.37 -44.11
CA TRP A 54 -15.46 34.85 -42.78
C TRP A 54 -16.96 34.60 -42.59
N GLU A 55 -17.29 33.54 -41.87
CA GLU A 55 -18.67 33.20 -41.52
C GLU A 55 -18.77 32.63 -40.10
N LEU A 56 -19.92 32.87 -39.47
CA LEU A 56 -20.34 32.16 -38.26
C LEU A 56 -21.34 31.06 -38.62
N GLN A 57 -21.11 29.86 -38.13
CA GLN A 57 -22.07 28.76 -38.23
C GLN A 57 -22.56 28.36 -36.84
N VAL A 58 -23.87 28.08 -36.74
CA VAL A 58 -24.47 27.58 -35.49
C VAL A 58 -25.11 26.22 -35.71
N PHE A 59 -24.75 25.28 -34.85
CA PHE A 59 -25.16 23.88 -34.89
C PHE A 59 -26.08 23.60 -33.72
N PHE A 60 -27.38 23.52 -34.01
CA PHE A 60 -28.37 23.43 -32.94
C PHE A 60 -28.41 22.05 -32.29
N ASN A 61 -28.41 22.01 -30.96
CA ASN A 61 -28.80 20.87 -30.11
C ASN A 61 -28.04 19.59 -30.53
N GLY A 62 -26.70 19.68 -30.59
CA GLY A 62 -25.80 18.59 -30.99
C GLY A 62 -25.86 18.16 -32.46
N SER A 63 -26.43 18.97 -33.36
CA SER A 63 -26.48 18.67 -34.79
C SER A 63 -25.08 18.59 -35.42
N ALA A 64 -24.87 17.63 -36.33
CA ALA A 64 -23.67 17.54 -37.17
C ALA A 64 -23.72 18.42 -38.43
N THR A 65 -24.83 19.13 -38.65
CA THR A 65 -25.04 20.04 -39.78
C THR A 65 -25.45 21.44 -39.30
N PRO A 66 -24.95 22.52 -39.94
CA PRO A 66 -25.25 23.87 -39.48
C PRO A 66 -26.73 24.18 -39.68
N GLY A 67 -27.36 24.66 -38.62
CA GLY A 67 -28.76 25.13 -38.64
C GLY A 67 -28.86 26.59 -39.08
N GLN A 68 -27.82 27.39 -38.85
CA GLN A 68 -27.65 28.72 -39.40
C GLN A 68 -26.22 28.94 -39.90
N THR A 69 -26.09 29.79 -40.92
CA THR A 69 -24.82 30.28 -41.43
C THR A 69 -24.96 31.78 -41.70
N PHE A 70 -24.04 32.57 -41.16
CA PHE A 70 -24.02 34.01 -41.27
C PHE A 70 -22.70 34.46 -41.88
N ASN A 71 -22.74 35.02 -43.09
CA ASN A 71 -21.58 35.68 -43.67
C ASN A 71 -21.32 36.99 -42.91
N LEU A 72 -20.05 37.22 -42.56
CA LEU A 72 -19.64 38.45 -41.89
C LEU A 72 -19.28 39.52 -42.92
N GLU A 73 -19.54 40.77 -42.59
CA GLU A 73 -19.27 41.91 -43.46
C GLU A 73 -18.41 42.96 -42.74
N GLY A 74 -17.54 43.64 -43.48
CA GLY A 74 -16.71 44.71 -42.95
C GLY A 74 -15.24 44.32 -42.79
N SER A 75 -14.53 45.02 -41.91
CA SER A 75 -13.12 44.79 -41.64
C SER A 75 -12.77 45.15 -40.22
N ILE A 76 -11.84 44.41 -39.61
CA ILE A 76 -11.41 44.60 -38.22
C ILE A 76 -9.96 45.06 -38.21
N ALA A 77 -9.68 46.24 -37.66
CA ALA A 77 -8.31 46.72 -37.50
C ALA A 77 -7.54 45.87 -36.46
N PRO A 78 -6.20 45.84 -36.51
CA PRO A 78 -5.38 45.17 -35.49
C PRO A 78 -5.80 45.56 -34.08
N GLY A 79 -5.96 44.57 -33.20
CA GLY A 79 -6.39 44.76 -31.83
C GLY A 79 -7.85 45.18 -31.66
N SER A 80 -8.59 45.51 -32.71
CA SER A 80 -10.01 45.88 -32.61
C SER A 80 -10.93 44.65 -32.60
N ASN A 81 -12.18 44.86 -32.20
CA ASN A 81 -13.21 43.83 -32.16
C ASN A 81 -14.29 44.02 -33.25
N PHE A 82 -15.13 43.00 -33.39
CA PHE A 82 -16.36 43.00 -34.17
C PHE A 82 -17.44 42.24 -33.42
N VAL A 83 -18.58 42.88 -33.19
CA VAL A 83 -19.69 42.31 -32.41
C VAL A 83 -20.84 41.90 -33.35
N PHE A 84 -21.15 40.60 -33.37
CA PHE A 84 -22.29 40.02 -34.06
C PHE A 84 -23.41 39.67 -33.07
N ALA A 85 -24.60 40.25 -33.22
CA ALA A 85 -25.67 40.13 -32.22
C ALA A 85 -27.07 39.85 -32.77
N HIS A 86 -27.98 39.37 -31.93
CA HIS A 86 -29.39 39.29 -32.28
C HIS A 86 -30.02 40.70 -32.32
N SER A 87 -30.79 41.00 -33.37
CA SER A 87 -31.40 42.32 -33.65
C SER A 87 -32.45 42.79 -32.63
N ALA A 88 -32.91 41.89 -31.78
CA ALA A 88 -33.81 42.16 -30.65
C ALA A 88 -33.15 41.98 -29.28
N ALA A 89 -31.82 42.03 -29.22
CA ALA A 89 -31.05 42.04 -27.97
C ALA A 89 -31.23 43.36 -27.19
N ASP A 90 -30.74 43.39 -25.96
CA ASP A 90 -30.71 44.57 -25.11
C ASP A 90 -30.07 45.78 -25.84
N PRO A 91 -30.60 47.01 -25.66
CA PRO A 91 -30.02 48.20 -26.26
C PRO A 91 -28.53 48.40 -25.99
N ALA A 92 -27.98 47.90 -24.88
CA ALA A 92 -26.55 47.96 -24.59
C ALA A 92 -25.71 47.11 -25.57
N ILE A 93 -26.18 45.90 -25.90
CA ILE A 93 -25.55 45.05 -26.92
C ILE A 93 -25.68 45.70 -28.30
N LEU A 94 -26.87 46.20 -28.64
CA LEU A 94 -27.12 46.82 -29.94
C LEU A 94 -26.33 48.11 -30.16
N ALA A 95 -25.89 48.78 -29.09
CA ALA A 95 -25.08 49.99 -29.19
C ALA A 95 -23.66 49.72 -29.69
N VAL A 96 -23.15 48.50 -29.48
CA VAL A 96 -21.80 48.07 -29.87
C VAL A 96 -21.81 47.03 -31.02
N ALA A 97 -22.98 46.55 -31.43
CA ALA A 97 -23.10 45.57 -32.51
C ALA A 97 -22.75 46.15 -33.89
N ASP A 98 -21.77 45.55 -34.55
CA ASP A 98 -21.38 45.87 -35.92
C ASP A 98 -22.30 45.22 -36.95
N GLN A 99 -22.81 44.03 -36.64
CA GLN A 99 -23.73 43.30 -37.49
C GLN A 99 -24.81 42.61 -36.64
N THR A 100 -26.05 42.61 -37.15
CA THR A 100 -27.17 41.99 -36.44
C THR A 100 -27.98 41.05 -37.31
N THR A 101 -28.66 40.09 -36.66
CA THR A 101 -29.56 39.13 -37.33
C THR A 101 -30.90 38.99 -36.62
N GLY A 102 -31.96 38.67 -37.37
CA GLY A 102 -33.27 38.30 -36.81
C GLY A 102 -33.49 36.79 -36.64
N ALA A 103 -32.49 35.98 -36.99
CA ALA A 103 -32.54 34.52 -36.83
C ALA A 103 -32.14 34.11 -35.40
N GLY A 104 -32.62 32.95 -34.94
CA GLY A 104 -32.17 32.37 -33.68
C GLY A 104 -30.67 32.08 -33.69
N LEU A 105 -30.00 32.31 -32.55
CA LEU A 105 -28.56 32.11 -32.38
C LEU A 105 -28.27 30.82 -31.60
N PHE A 106 -28.15 30.86 -30.27
CA PHE A 106 -27.77 29.70 -29.45
C PHE A 106 -28.39 29.78 -28.04
N ASN A 107 -28.49 28.64 -27.34
CA ASN A 107 -29.11 28.49 -26.01
C ASN A 107 -28.39 27.49 -25.07
N GLY A 108 -27.08 27.37 -25.20
CA GLY A 108 -26.24 26.63 -24.26
C GLY A 108 -25.67 25.35 -24.85
N ASP A 109 -26.50 24.52 -25.47
CA ASP A 109 -26.14 23.23 -26.08
C ASP A 109 -25.93 23.30 -27.61
N ASP A 110 -25.77 24.51 -28.17
CA ASP A 110 -25.50 24.75 -29.59
C ASP A 110 -24.05 25.16 -29.87
N ALA A 111 -23.39 24.46 -30.79
CA ALA A 111 -21.99 24.73 -31.11
C ALA A 111 -21.90 25.91 -32.10
N VAL A 112 -20.91 26.78 -31.90
CA VAL A 112 -20.68 27.97 -32.72
C VAL A 112 -19.29 27.90 -33.33
N LEU A 113 -19.21 27.96 -34.65
CA LEU A 113 -17.95 27.97 -35.38
C LEU A 113 -17.70 29.32 -36.02
N LEU A 114 -16.46 29.80 -35.91
CA LEU A 114 -15.90 30.83 -36.77
C LEU A 114 -15.10 30.17 -37.89
N LEU A 115 -15.45 30.45 -39.14
CA LEU A 115 -14.73 29.92 -40.30
C LEU A 115 -14.13 31.05 -41.15
N ASN A 116 -12.99 30.75 -41.77
CA ASN A 116 -12.38 31.58 -42.82
C ASN A 116 -12.22 30.74 -44.09
N GLY A 117 -12.97 31.09 -45.15
CA GLY A 117 -12.91 30.37 -46.42
C GLY A 117 -13.29 28.89 -46.32
N GLY A 118 -14.08 28.52 -45.31
CA GLY A 118 -14.50 27.14 -45.01
C GLY A 118 -13.55 26.34 -44.11
N THR A 119 -12.49 26.93 -43.58
CA THR A 119 -11.64 26.32 -42.54
C THR A 119 -12.02 26.86 -41.17
N VAL A 120 -12.12 25.98 -40.15
CA VAL A 120 -12.40 26.37 -38.77
C VAL A 120 -11.24 27.21 -38.24
N ALA A 121 -11.56 28.39 -37.74
CA ALA A 121 -10.62 29.32 -37.15
C ALA A 121 -10.76 29.38 -35.62
N ASP A 122 -11.98 29.19 -35.11
CA ASP A 122 -12.27 29.05 -33.68
C ASP A 122 -13.60 28.30 -33.48
N SER A 123 -13.78 27.62 -32.35
CA SER A 123 -15.02 26.96 -31.97
C SER A 123 -15.41 27.20 -30.51
N ILE A 124 -16.72 27.23 -30.28
CA ILE A 124 -17.34 27.04 -28.97
C ILE A 124 -18.27 25.85 -29.08
N GLY A 125 -17.95 24.76 -28.38
CA GLY A 125 -18.69 23.50 -28.42
C GLY A 125 -18.21 22.54 -29.52
N GLN A 126 -18.69 21.30 -29.43
CA GLN A 126 -18.30 20.21 -30.32
C GLN A 126 -19.40 19.87 -31.33
N VAL A 127 -19.08 19.85 -32.62
CA VAL A 127 -20.02 19.56 -33.70
C VAL A 127 -20.45 18.09 -33.66
N GLY A 128 -21.76 17.85 -33.69
CA GLY A 128 -22.32 16.50 -33.68
C GLY A 128 -22.45 15.85 -32.29
N THR A 129 -22.11 16.58 -31.23
CA THR A 129 -22.24 16.13 -29.85
C THR A 129 -23.24 17.01 -29.09
N ASP A 130 -24.18 16.38 -28.39
CA ASP A 130 -25.11 17.04 -27.48
C ASP A 130 -24.57 16.95 -26.04
N PRO A 131 -24.16 18.07 -25.40
CA PRO A 131 -23.67 18.08 -24.02
C PRO A 131 -24.82 18.04 -22.99
N GLY A 132 -26.07 17.94 -23.42
CA GLY A 132 -27.28 17.88 -22.61
C GLY A 132 -27.95 19.23 -22.41
N SER A 133 -27.28 20.19 -21.76
CA SER A 133 -27.84 21.55 -21.58
C SER A 133 -26.83 22.67 -21.80
N TYR A 134 -25.54 22.37 -21.65
CA TYR A 134 -24.43 23.30 -21.88
C TYR A 134 -23.10 22.56 -21.92
N TRP A 135 -22.09 23.17 -22.53
CA TRP A 135 -20.69 22.79 -22.31
C TRP A 135 -20.14 23.42 -21.04
N GLY A 136 -19.15 22.76 -20.43
CA GLY A 136 -18.45 23.23 -19.24
C GLY A 136 -19.21 22.99 -17.93
N SER A 137 -18.74 23.64 -16.86
CA SER A 137 -19.30 23.51 -15.52
C SER A 137 -19.16 24.80 -14.72
N GLY A 138 -19.85 24.90 -13.58
CA GLY A 138 -19.73 26.05 -12.70
C GLY A 138 -20.09 27.37 -13.37
N ASP A 139 -19.23 28.38 -13.25
CA ASP A 139 -19.42 29.70 -13.86
C ASP A 139 -18.96 29.73 -15.33
N THR A 140 -18.04 28.86 -15.73
CA THR A 140 -17.57 28.66 -17.10
C THR A 140 -18.41 27.62 -17.83
N ARG A 141 -19.72 27.85 -17.90
CA ARG A 141 -20.64 27.06 -18.73
C ARG A 141 -21.27 27.93 -19.80
N THR A 142 -21.72 27.35 -20.91
CA THR A 142 -22.34 28.14 -21.99
C THR A 142 -23.75 28.65 -21.62
N GLN A 143 -24.59 27.82 -20.98
CA GLN A 143 -25.97 28.20 -20.62
C GLN A 143 -26.05 29.29 -19.55
N ASP A 144 -26.84 30.33 -19.86
CA ASP A 144 -27.14 31.47 -18.98
C ASP A 144 -25.88 32.16 -18.43
N ARG A 145 -24.85 32.32 -19.27
CA ARG A 145 -23.57 32.94 -18.93
C ARG A 145 -23.05 33.82 -20.05
N THR A 146 -22.15 34.72 -19.67
CA THR A 146 -21.23 35.36 -20.61
C THR A 146 -19.86 34.74 -20.40
N LEU A 147 -19.19 34.35 -21.48
CA LEU A 147 -17.84 33.79 -21.46
C LEU A 147 -16.88 34.77 -22.12
N ARG A 148 -15.79 35.13 -21.45
CA ARG A 148 -14.74 36.01 -21.99
C ARG A 148 -13.44 35.26 -22.09
N ARG A 149 -12.80 35.31 -23.25
CA ARG A 149 -11.59 34.54 -23.54
C ARG A 149 -10.47 35.04 -22.65
N ARG A 150 -9.80 34.11 -21.96
CA ARG A 150 -8.60 34.40 -21.18
C ARG A 150 -7.47 34.81 -22.12
N ALA A 151 -6.75 35.86 -21.73
CA ALA A 151 -5.61 36.35 -22.50
C ALA A 151 -4.57 35.23 -22.72
N GLY A 152 -3.97 35.16 -23.91
CA GLY A 152 -2.92 34.19 -24.24
C GLY A 152 -3.40 32.77 -24.59
N THR A 153 -4.70 32.50 -24.50
CA THR A 153 -5.25 31.20 -24.91
C THR A 153 -5.41 31.11 -26.43
N LEU A 154 -5.11 29.94 -26.99
CA LEU A 154 -5.24 29.68 -28.42
C LEU A 154 -6.70 29.47 -28.82
N ALA A 155 -7.02 29.79 -30.07
CA ALA A 155 -8.29 29.43 -30.68
C ALA A 155 -8.42 27.92 -30.82
N ASP A 156 -9.63 27.41 -30.66
CA ASP A 156 -9.94 26.01 -30.91
C ASP A 156 -10.17 25.80 -32.42
N THR A 157 -9.21 25.17 -33.07
CA THR A 157 -9.27 24.94 -34.53
C THR A 157 -9.82 23.57 -34.92
N ASP A 158 -10.18 22.72 -33.96
CA ASP A 158 -10.75 21.39 -34.21
C ASP A 158 -12.12 21.23 -33.54
N ALA A 159 -13.17 21.63 -34.26
CA ALA A 159 -14.55 21.57 -33.78
C ALA A 159 -15.12 20.16 -33.50
N TYR A 160 -14.32 19.10 -33.55
CA TYR A 160 -14.74 17.70 -33.39
C TYR A 160 -14.12 17.00 -32.19
N ASP A 161 -13.20 17.64 -31.45
CA ASP A 161 -12.61 17.08 -30.24
C ASP A 161 -13.43 17.41 -28.97
N ASP A 162 -13.00 16.88 -27.82
CA ASP A 162 -13.71 17.08 -26.56
C ASP A 162 -13.58 18.54 -26.11
N TYR A 163 -14.72 19.21 -25.91
CA TYR A 163 -14.76 20.65 -25.64
C TYR A 163 -15.10 20.97 -24.17
N ASP A 164 -14.21 21.72 -23.51
CA ASP A 164 -14.46 22.35 -22.21
C ASP A 164 -14.14 23.86 -22.27
N PRO A 165 -15.14 24.76 -22.16
CA PRO A 165 -14.91 26.20 -22.19
C PRO A 165 -14.03 26.70 -21.04
N ALA A 166 -13.94 25.97 -19.92
CA ALA A 166 -13.09 26.36 -18.81
C ALA A 166 -11.60 26.41 -19.19
N THR A 167 -11.19 25.72 -20.25
CA THR A 167 -9.80 25.72 -20.73
C THR A 167 -9.35 27.05 -21.32
N VAL A 168 -10.28 27.86 -21.84
CA VAL A 168 -9.94 29.11 -22.56
C VAL A 168 -10.80 30.32 -22.20
N PHE A 169 -11.90 30.16 -21.46
CA PHE A 169 -12.80 31.26 -21.07
C PHE A 169 -12.93 31.40 -19.55
N ASP A 170 -13.11 32.64 -19.11
CA ASP A 170 -13.65 32.99 -17.79
C ASP A 170 -15.17 33.18 -17.86
N GLY A 171 -15.86 32.77 -16.80
CA GLY A 171 -17.31 32.78 -16.71
C GLY A 171 -17.86 33.98 -15.95
N PHE A 172 -18.80 34.69 -16.56
CA PHE A 172 -19.46 35.87 -16.00
C PHE A 172 -20.97 35.65 -15.82
N PRO A 173 -21.62 36.35 -14.86
CA PRO A 173 -23.06 36.29 -14.68
C PRO A 173 -23.85 36.54 -15.98
N GLN A 174 -25.03 35.92 -16.08
CA GLN A 174 -25.95 36.19 -17.18
C GLN A 174 -26.19 37.70 -17.35
N ASN A 175 -26.20 38.16 -18.59
CA ASN A 175 -26.36 39.58 -18.96
C ASN A 175 -25.19 40.50 -18.55
N SER A 176 -23.97 39.98 -18.49
CA SER A 176 -22.76 40.82 -18.38
C SER A 176 -22.31 41.23 -19.77
N PHE A 177 -22.46 42.52 -20.11
CA PHE A 177 -22.11 43.11 -21.42
C PHE A 177 -21.14 44.29 -21.28
N ASP A 178 -20.57 44.48 -20.08
CA ASP A 178 -19.72 45.60 -19.70
C ASP A 178 -18.38 45.65 -20.46
N ASP A 179 -17.95 44.52 -21.04
CA ASP A 179 -16.71 44.39 -21.83
C ASP A 179 -16.98 44.23 -23.34
N LEU A 180 -18.24 44.05 -23.72
CA LEU A 180 -18.63 43.77 -25.11
C LEU A 180 -18.38 44.99 -25.98
N GLY A 181 -17.57 44.82 -27.03
CA GLY A 181 -17.15 45.88 -27.93
C GLY A 181 -15.98 46.72 -27.41
N VAL A 182 -15.36 46.36 -26.27
CA VAL A 182 -14.31 47.16 -25.61
C VAL A 182 -12.92 46.55 -25.76
N ALA A 183 -12.81 45.24 -26.01
CA ALA A 183 -11.54 44.55 -26.20
C ALA A 183 -10.71 45.22 -27.32
N GLY A 184 -9.53 45.77 -26.97
CA GLY A 184 -8.62 46.44 -27.91
C GLY A 184 -8.35 47.93 -27.73
N ASN A 185 -9.04 48.62 -26.82
CA ASN A 185 -9.04 50.08 -26.72
C ASN A 185 -8.65 50.61 -25.32
N ASP A 186 -7.79 49.89 -24.61
CA ASP A 186 -7.39 50.24 -23.24
C ASP A 186 -6.03 50.94 -23.23
N ASP A 187 -6.02 52.20 -23.67
CA ASP A 187 -4.83 53.08 -23.70
C ASP A 187 -4.36 53.56 -22.29
N ASP A 188 -4.93 53.05 -21.19
CA ASP A 188 -4.65 53.53 -19.81
C ASP A 188 -4.22 52.44 -18.81
N ASN A 189 -3.88 51.21 -19.25
CA ASN A 189 -3.23 50.19 -18.40
C ASN A 189 -1.81 49.87 -18.92
N PRO A 190 -0.72 49.97 -18.12
CA PRO A 190 0.65 49.75 -18.60
C PRO A 190 1.00 48.26 -18.81
N ASP A 191 0.03 47.35 -18.85
CA ASP A 191 0.28 45.99 -19.32
C ASP A 191 0.14 45.97 -20.84
N LEU A 192 1.31 46.01 -21.49
CA LEU A 192 1.51 45.59 -22.87
C LEU A 192 0.69 44.32 -23.15
N PRO A 193 0.17 44.10 -24.37
CA PRO A 193 -0.35 42.78 -24.73
C PRO A 193 0.71 41.74 -24.35
N PRO A 194 0.38 40.67 -23.61
CA PRO A 194 1.40 39.77 -23.12
C PRO A 194 2.16 39.22 -24.32
N THR A 195 3.43 39.59 -24.39
CA THR A 195 4.38 39.01 -25.32
C THR A 195 4.32 37.49 -25.16
N ALA A 196 4.22 36.76 -26.27
CA ALA A 196 4.41 35.31 -26.26
C ALA A 196 5.61 34.95 -25.36
N PRO A 197 5.54 33.87 -24.57
CA PRO A 197 6.59 33.55 -23.61
C PRO A 197 7.94 33.52 -24.32
N ASP A 198 8.93 34.22 -23.76
CA ASP A 198 10.27 34.26 -24.35
C ASP A 198 10.95 32.91 -24.14
N LEU A 199 10.82 32.03 -25.13
CA LEU A 199 11.46 30.72 -25.18
C LEU A 199 12.88 30.77 -25.78
N THR A 200 13.49 31.95 -25.88
CA THR A 200 14.89 32.07 -26.28
C THR A 200 15.80 31.49 -25.21
N CYS A 201 16.53 30.42 -25.53
CA CYS A 201 17.48 29.81 -24.62
C CYS A 201 18.50 30.82 -24.06
N GLY A 202 18.70 30.81 -22.74
CA GLY A 202 19.56 31.72 -21.99
C GLY A 202 18.98 33.12 -21.77
N ALA A 203 17.74 33.39 -22.17
CA ALA A 203 17.02 34.59 -21.75
C ALA A 203 16.68 34.50 -20.23
N PRO A 204 16.45 35.64 -19.55
CA PRO A 204 16.02 35.62 -18.15
C PRO A 204 14.82 34.69 -17.94
N ALA A 205 14.89 33.86 -16.91
CA ALA A 205 13.85 32.91 -16.51
C ALA A 205 13.60 33.06 -15.01
N THR A 206 12.41 32.65 -14.55
CA THR A 206 12.13 32.47 -13.13
C THR A 206 12.94 31.27 -12.65
N ARG A 207 13.67 31.44 -11.54
CA ARG A 207 14.45 30.35 -10.94
C ARG A 207 13.53 29.38 -10.22
N ILE A 208 13.85 28.10 -10.23
CA ILE A 208 13.08 27.09 -9.52
C ILE A 208 13.07 27.38 -8.01
N SER A 209 14.16 27.89 -7.43
CA SER A 209 14.18 28.26 -6.02
C SER A 209 13.20 29.40 -5.66
N ASP A 210 12.94 30.33 -6.57
CA ASP A 210 11.92 31.38 -6.42
C ASP A 210 10.49 30.82 -6.60
N ILE A 211 10.34 29.73 -7.35
CA ILE A 211 9.05 29.02 -7.53
C ILE A 211 8.72 28.20 -6.28
N GLN A 212 9.70 27.48 -5.74
CA GLN A 212 9.53 26.65 -4.56
C GLN A 212 9.36 27.51 -3.29
N GLY A 213 10.29 28.44 -3.03
CA GLY A 213 10.31 29.21 -1.79
C GLY A 213 10.74 28.37 -0.58
N GLU A 214 10.60 28.94 0.63
CA GLU A 214 11.00 28.30 1.91
C GLU A 214 9.86 27.56 2.62
N GLY A 215 8.65 27.57 2.04
CA GLY A 215 7.44 27.00 2.62
C GLY A 215 6.88 25.86 1.77
N ASP A 216 5.81 25.24 2.26
CA ASP A 216 5.08 24.12 1.64
C ASP A 216 4.06 24.57 0.57
N ILE A 217 4.08 25.85 0.19
CA ILE A 217 3.22 26.43 -0.84
C ILE A 217 4.06 27.43 -1.61
N SER A 218 4.09 27.28 -2.93
CA SER A 218 4.76 28.20 -3.84
C SER A 218 4.30 29.65 -3.64
N PRO A 219 5.23 30.62 -3.48
CA PRO A 219 4.89 32.05 -3.43
C PRO A 219 4.35 32.60 -4.76
N VAL A 220 4.44 31.83 -5.84
CA VAL A 220 3.99 32.18 -7.18
C VAL A 220 2.95 31.20 -7.72
N ALA A 221 2.27 30.43 -6.86
CA ALA A 221 1.15 29.58 -7.25
C ALA A 221 0.08 30.35 -8.05
N GLY A 222 -0.40 29.75 -9.15
CA GLY A 222 -1.32 30.34 -10.12
C GLY A 222 -0.69 31.32 -11.11
N GLN A 223 0.62 31.60 -11.00
CA GLN A 223 1.31 32.48 -11.94
C GLN A 223 1.89 31.67 -13.11
N HIS A 224 1.88 32.28 -14.30
CA HIS A 224 2.60 31.76 -15.45
C HIS A 224 4.06 32.21 -15.41
N VAL A 225 4.98 31.25 -15.53
CA VAL A 225 6.42 31.47 -15.47
C VAL A 225 7.10 30.87 -16.69
N VAL A 226 8.33 31.32 -16.95
CA VAL A 226 9.25 30.65 -17.87
C VAL A 226 10.45 30.20 -17.06
N ILE A 227 10.74 28.90 -17.09
CA ILE A 227 11.93 28.31 -16.48
C ILE A 227 12.90 27.83 -17.57
N GLU A 228 14.19 27.78 -17.28
CA GLU A 228 15.16 26.98 -18.03
C GLU A 228 15.82 26.05 -17.01
N ALA A 229 15.79 24.74 -17.25
CA ALA A 229 16.24 23.75 -16.27
C ALA A 229 16.69 22.44 -16.93
N VAL A 230 17.41 21.61 -16.18
CA VAL A 230 17.90 20.31 -16.65
C VAL A 230 16.93 19.20 -16.27
N VAL A 231 16.48 18.41 -17.24
CA VAL A 231 15.67 17.21 -16.99
C VAL A 231 16.50 16.19 -16.20
N THR A 232 16.02 15.80 -15.03
CA THR A 232 16.70 14.87 -14.11
C THR A 232 16.10 13.47 -14.12
N ALA A 233 14.80 13.36 -14.36
CA ALA A 233 14.09 12.10 -14.57
C ALA A 233 12.88 12.30 -15.49
N ALA A 234 12.57 11.30 -16.32
CA ALA A 234 11.42 11.33 -17.22
C ALA A 234 10.51 10.13 -16.95
N PHE A 235 9.28 10.40 -16.52
CA PHE A 235 8.27 9.39 -16.18
C PHE A 235 6.94 9.63 -16.89
N ASN A 236 6.96 10.31 -18.03
CA ASN A 236 5.80 10.62 -18.85
C ASN A 236 5.40 9.47 -19.80
N THR A 237 5.76 8.23 -19.46
CA THR A 237 5.25 7.04 -20.16
C THR A 237 3.79 6.77 -19.77
N ASN A 238 3.06 5.97 -20.56
CA ASN A 238 1.63 5.69 -20.32
C ASN A 238 1.28 5.20 -18.91
N ASP A 239 2.19 4.45 -18.27
CA ASP A 239 2.00 3.91 -16.91
C ASP A 239 2.78 4.73 -15.86
N GLY A 240 3.59 5.71 -16.29
CA GLY A 240 4.43 6.51 -15.42
C GLY A 240 3.67 7.62 -14.70
N LEU A 241 4.43 8.57 -14.16
CA LEU A 241 3.91 9.68 -13.35
C LEU A 241 3.28 10.81 -14.18
N GLY A 242 3.32 10.72 -15.52
CA GLY A 242 2.68 11.70 -16.41
C GLY A 242 3.50 12.97 -16.66
N GLY A 243 4.78 12.99 -16.26
CA GLY A 243 5.60 14.18 -16.37
C GLY A 243 7.09 13.91 -16.25
N VAL A 244 7.85 14.98 -16.13
CA VAL A 244 9.31 14.95 -15.99
C VAL A 244 9.72 15.78 -14.77
N PHE A 245 10.78 15.35 -14.09
CA PHE A 245 11.43 16.16 -13.07
C PHE A 245 12.55 16.98 -13.72
N VAL A 246 12.63 18.25 -13.35
CA VAL A 246 13.68 19.17 -13.76
C VAL A 246 14.37 19.75 -12.53
N GLU A 247 15.63 20.12 -12.67
CA GLU A 247 16.41 20.75 -11.60
C GLU A 247 17.26 21.89 -12.18
N GLU A 248 17.39 22.99 -11.43
CA GLU A 248 18.06 24.23 -11.85
C GLU A 248 19.52 23.97 -12.27
N GLU A 249 19.99 24.69 -13.30
CA GLU A 249 21.39 24.65 -13.70
C GLU A 249 22.31 25.10 -12.56
N ALA A 250 23.48 24.48 -12.48
CA ALA A 250 24.47 24.81 -11.45
C ALA A 250 24.92 26.29 -11.42
N SER A 251 24.67 27.06 -12.48
CA SER A 251 24.96 28.51 -12.52
C SER A 251 23.90 29.37 -11.83
N ASP A 252 22.66 28.88 -11.75
CA ASP A 252 21.49 29.66 -11.37
C ASP A 252 20.86 29.21 -10.05
N ARG A 253 21.29 28.05 -9.54
CA ARG A 253 21.07 27.65 -8.14
C ARG A 253 21.44 28.74 -7.16
N ASP A 254 20.62 28.86 -6.14
CA ASP A 254 20.92 29.71 -5.01
C ASP A 254 21.83 29.00 -3.97
N ASP A 255 22.11 29.70 -2.88
CA ASP A 255 22.90 29.17 -1.76
C ASP A 255 22.00 28.92 -0.51
N ASN A 256 20.67 28.84 -0.69
CA ASN A 256 19.71 28.70 0.40
C ASN A 256 19.32 27.22 0.59
N PRO A 257 19.72 26.57 1.69
CA PRO A 257 19.39 25.17 1.93
C PRO A 257 17.93 24.93 2.32
N ALA A 258 17.10 25.98 2.40
CA ALA A 258 15.67 25.90 2.71
C ALA A 258 14.77 25.94 1.47
N THR A 259 15.32 26.19 0.28
CA THR A 259 14.60 26.21 -1.00
C THR A 259 15.00 24.99 -1.82
N SER A 260 14.02 24.39 -2.49
CA SER A 260 14.30 23.34 -3.47
C SER A 260 14.76 23.94 -4.81
N GLU A 261 15.66 23.22 -5.48
CA GLU A 261 16.11 23.50 -6.85
C GLU A 261 15.41 22.59 -7.88
N GLY A 262 14.48 21.74 -7.44
CA GLY A 262 13.74 20.78 -8.24
C GLY A 262 12.30 21.21 -8.50
N LEU A 263 11.75 20.81 -9.64
CA LEU A 263 10.33 21.01 -9.98
C LEU A 263 9.79 19.83 -10.78
N PHE A 264 8.58 19.39 -10.47
CA PHE A 264 7.86 18.44 -11.32
C PHE A 264 7.13 19.19 -12.44
N VAL A 265 7.25 18.72 -13.68
CA VAL A 265 6.55 19.28 -14.84
C VAL A 265 5.55 18.25 -15.33
N TYR A 266 4.26 18.51 -15.10
CA TYR A 266 3.18 17.66 -15.59
C TYR A 266 3.02 17.85 -17.11
N ALA A 267 3.55 16.90 -17.87
CA ALA A 267 3.58 16.98 -19.33
C ALA A 267 3.58 15.57 -19.96
N PRO A 268 2.42 14.88 -20.01
CA PRO A 268 2.34 13.49 -20.43
C PRO A 268 2.85 13.25 -21.86
N THR A 269 2.78 14.26 -22.73
CA THR A 269 3.17 14.19 -24.13
C THR A 269 4.57 14.75 -24.44
N LEU A 270 5.26 15.32 -23.44
CA LEU A 270 6.56 15.95 -23.64
C LEU A 270 7.65 14.89 -23.85
N ASN A 271 8.25 14.87 -25.04
CA ASN A 271 9.38 13.99 -25.30
C ASN A 271 10.68 14.58 -24.75
N ALA A 272 11.10 14.12 -23.56
CA ALA A 272 12.29 14.60 -22.87
C ALA A 272 13.11 13.46 -22.28
N GLU A 273 14.42 13.66 -22.19
CA GLU A 273 15.37 12.67 -21.68
C GLU A 273 16.27 13.29 -20.60
N PRO A 274 16.67 12.53 -19.57
CA PRO A 274 17.61 13.01 -18.56
C PRO A 274 18.88 13.61 -19.16
N GLY A 275 19.28 14.79 -18.68
CA GLY A 275 20.41 15.57 -19.18
C GLY A 275 20.09 16.56 -20.30
N GLN A 276 18.84 16.63 -20.77
CA GLN A 276 18.40 17.73 -21.65
C GLN A 276 18.19 19.00 -20.83
N ARG A 277 18.61 20.16 -21.37
CA ARG A 277 18.25 21.47 -20.84
C ARG A 277 17.04 21.97 -21.61
N LEU A 278 15.93 22.18 -20.93
CA LEU A 278 14.67 22.63 -21.53
C LEU A 278 14.30 23.99 -20.99
N ARG A 279 13.75 24.82 -21.87
CA ARG A 279 13.07 26.05 -21.50
C ARG A 279 11.57 25.83 -21.63
N LEU A 280 10.84 26.07 -20.55
CA LEU A 280 9.44 25.68 -20.39
C LEU A 280 8.63 26.87 -19.91
N ALA A 281 7.52 27.17 -20.58
CA ALA A 281 6.55 28.15 -20.14
C ALA A 281 5.30 27.42 -19.65
N GLY A 282 4.83 27.71 -18.45
CA GLY A 282 3.66 27.05 -17.86
C GLY A 282 3.16 27.74 -16.60
N GLU A 283 2.11 27.19 -16.01
CA GLU A 283 1.48 27.66 -14.77
C GLU A 283 2.02 26.89 -13.57
N VAL A 284 2.40 27.59 -12.52
CA VAL A 284 2.79 26.98 -11.24
C VAL A 284 1.53 26.58 -10.47
N THR A 285 1.41 25.32 -10.09
CA THR A 285 0.23 24.73 -9.46
C THR A 285 0.64 23.93 -8.22
N GLU A 286 -0.20 23.99 -7.18
CA GLU A 286 -0.16 23.07 -6.04
C GLU A 286 -1.09 21.89 -6.32
N TYR A 287 -0.53 20.69 -6.50
CA TYR A 287 -1.31 19.49 -6.75
C TYR A 287 -1.13 18.47 -5.62
N ASP A 288 -2.15 18.32 -4.78
CA ASP A 288 -2.13 17.44 -3.60
C ASP A 288 -0.92 17.65 -2.67
N GLY A 289 -0.38 18.89 -2.64
CA GLY A 289 0.77 19.31 -1.83
C GLY A 289 2.13 19.16 -2.52
N LEU A 290 2.17 18.89 -3.84
CA LEU A 290 3.37 18.97 -4.66
C LEU A 290 3.35 20.27 -5.48
N THR A 291 4.47 21.01 -5.52
CA THR A 291 4.63 22.13 -6.44
C THR A 291 4.97 21.60 -7.84
N GLU A 292 4.12 21.90 -8.83
CA GLU A 292 4.32 21.46 -10.22
C GLU A 292 4.10 22.56 -11.26
N LEU A 293 4.75 22.41 -12.42
CA LEU A 293 4.48 23.21 -13.61
C LEU A 293 3.47 22.48 -14.51
N THR A 294 2.34 23.12 -14.79
CA THR A 294 1.23 22.59 -15.58
C THR A 294 0.91 23.53 -16.75
N ASN A 295 -0.14 23.23 -17.52
CA ASN A 295 -0.69 24.11 -18.58
C ASN A 295 0.40 24.70 -19.50
N LEU A 296 1.28 23.84 -20.04
CA LEU A 296 2.44 24.31 -20.79
C LEU A 296 2.03 25.17 -22.01
N GLY A 297 2.45 26.44 -21.98
CA GLY A 297 2.26 27.41 -23.06
C GLY A 297 3.34 27.36 -24.13
N GLY A 298 4.43 26.62 -23.90
CA GLY A 298 5.46 26.33 -24.91
C GLY A 298 6.73 25.72 -24.32
N THR A 299 7.52 25.08 -25.19
CA THR A 299 8.75 24.38 -24.82
C THR A 299 9.83 24.60 -25.88
N GLU A 300 11.09 24.74 -25.46
CA GLU A 300 12.26 24.82 -26.35
C GLU A 300 13.41 23.96 -25.81
N ASN A 301 14.12 23.26 -26.70
CA ASN A 301 15.28 22.44 -26.33
C ASN A 301 16.57 23.25 -26.41
N CYS A 302 17.14 23.58 -25.26
CA CYS A 302 18.34 24.39 -25.12
C CYS A 302 19.64 23.56 -25.13
N GLY A 303 19.56 22.30 -25.58
CA GLY A 303 20.68 21.39 -25.71
C GLY A 303 20.80 20.43 -24.54
N THR A 304 22.02 20.03 -24.21
CA THR A 304 22.31 19.06 -23.15
C THR A 304 23.17 19.69 -22.06
N SER A 305 23.00 19.22 -20.83
CA SER A 305 23.80 19.56 -19.66
C SER A 305 24.25 18.28 -18.93
N GLU A 306 25.28 18.40 -18.09
CA GLU A 306 25.53 17.36 -17.09
C GLU A 306 24.40 17.36 -16.07
N LEU A 307 24.00 16.18 -15.60
CA LEU A 307 23.01 16.08 -14.52
C LEU A 307 23.57 16.75 -13.25
N PRO A 308 22.81 17.63 -12.59
CA PRO A 308 23.25 18.18 -11.32
C PRO A 308 23.53 17.08 -10.30
N PRO A 309 24.61 17.16 -9.50
CA PRO A 309 24.96 16.09 -8.56
C PRO A 309 23.84 15.91 -7.52
N PRO A 310 23.53 14.66 -7.09
CA PRO A 310 22.49 14.44 -6.09
C PRO A 310 22.90 15.03 -4.73
N THR A 311 21.93 15.63 -4.04
CA THR A 311 22.09 16.11 -2.67
C THR A 311 22.10 14.95 -1.69
N ASN A 312 23.08 14.92 -0.79
CA ASN A 312 23.16 13.88 0.23
C ASN A 312 22.18 14.17 1.36
N ILE A 313 21.30 13.20 1.65
CA ILE A 313 20.32 13.26 2.73
C ILE A 313 20.48 12.06 3.68
N SER A 314 19.80 12.12 4.82
CA SER A 314 19.78 11.07 5.84
C SER A 314 18.45 11.07 6.57
N LEU A 315 18.02 9.88 7.00
CA LEU A 315 16.97 9.72 8.00
C LEU A 315 17.60 9.54 9.40
N PRO A 316 16.88 9.90 10.48
CA PRO A 316 15.55 10.53 10.49
C PRO A 316 15.57 11.99 10.00
N TRP A 317 14.42 12.49 9.54
CA TRP A 317 14.21 13.90 9.24
C TRP A 317 14.36 14.75 10.50
N ALA A 318 14.85 15.98 10.36
CA ALA A 318 15.02 16.90 11.49
C ALA A 318 13.67 17.28 12.12
N ASP A 319 12.65 17.43 11.28
CA ASP A 319 11.24 17.63 11.60
C ASP A 319 10.40 17.24 10.37
N ALA A 320 9.07 17.30 10.49
CA ALA A 320 8.15 16.91 9.42
C ALA A 320 8.21 17.80 8.16
N THR A 321 8.77 19.01 8.27
CA THR A 321 8.90 19.96 7.16
C THR A 321 10.25 19.88 6.45
N ALA A 322 11.25 19.24 7.06
CA ALA A 322 12.59 19.12 6.52
C ALA A 322 12.70 18.54 5.07
N PRO A 323 11.84 17.60 4.61
CA PRO A 323 11.94 17.09 3.25
C PRO A 323 11.58 18.12 2.16
N GLU A 324 10.81 19.15 2.50
CA GLU A 324 10.32 20.18 1.58
C GLU A 324 11.45 20.86 0.80
N ALA A 325 12.56 21.16 1.49
CA ALA A 325 13.75 21.77 0.91
C ALA A 325 14.43 20.91 -0.17
N PHE A 326 13.97 19.68 -0.40
CA PHE A 326 14.47 18.77 -1.41
C PHE A 326 13.38 18.31 -2.41
N GLU A 327 12.18 18.90 -2.38
CA GLU A 327 11.07 18.53 -3.26
C GLU A 327 11.51 18.50 -4.73
N ALA A 328 11.23 17.43 -5.47
CA ALA A 328 11.60 17.23 -6.87
C ALA A 328 13.13 17.26 -7.18
N MET A 329 14.00 17.34 -6.16
CA MET A 329 15.46 17.31 -6.35
C MET A 329 16.01 15.89 -6.47
N ARG A 330 17.15 15.76 -7.15
CA ARG A 330 17.94 14.52 -7.07
C ARG A 330 18.58 14.40 -5.70
N VAL A 331 18.31 13.30 -5.02
CA VAL A 331 18.86 13.00 -3.69
C VAL A 331 19.56 11.64 -3.64
N LYS A 332 20.47 11.50 -2.69
CA LYS A 332 21.13 10.23 -2.35
C LYS A 332 21.16 10.05 -0.84
N PHE A 333 20.75 8.88 -0.36
CA PHE A 333 20.89 8.53 1.04
C PHE A 333 22.34 8.16 1.37
N SER A 334 22.86 8.77 2.43
CA SER A 334 24.27 8.61 2.84
C SER A 334 24.57 7.27 3.51
N ALA A 335 23.55 6.60 4.02
CA ALA A 335 23.63 5.32 4.71
C ALA A 335 22.61 4.33 4.13
N PRO A 336 22.83 3.01 4.29
CA PRO A 336 21.82 2.01 3.97
C PRO A 336 20.53 2.26 4.75
N LEU A 337 19.39 2.00 4.13
CA LEU A 337 18.07 2.03 4.79
C LEU A 337 17.54 0.61 4.99
N VAL A 338 16.72 0.43 6.01
CA VAL A 338 16.04 -0.83 6.35
C VAL A 338 14.64 -0.82 5.75
N VAL A 339 14.23 -1.94 5.13
CA VAL A 339 12.85 -2.16 4.69
C VAL A 339 12.00 -2.40 5.94
N ASN A 340 11.00 -1.55 6.16
CA ASN A 340 10.07 -1.65 7.28
C ASN A 340 8.71 -2.20 6.83
N ASP A 341 8.23 -1.83 5.63
CA ASP A 341 6.96 -2.33 5.08
C ASP A 341 7.11 -2.76 3.62
N ASN A 342 6.40 -3.83 3.26
CA ASN A 342 6.30 -4.38 1.90
C ASN A 342 4.84 -4.74 1.52
N TYR A 343 3.85 -4.31 2.31
CA TYR A 343 2.43 -4.61 2.10
C TYR A 343 1.94 -4.19 0.71
N ASP A 344 2.32 -2.99 0.27
CA ASP A 344 1.91 -2.40 -1.01
C ASP A 344 2.78 -2.85 -2.20
N LEU A 345 3.84 -3.62 -1.97
CA LEU A 345 4.81 -3.99 -3.01
C LEU A 345 4.16 -4.64 -4.24
N GLY A 346 3.27 -5.62 -4.03
CA GLY A 346 2.61 -6.32 -5.13
C GLY A 346 1.59 -5.47 -5.89
N ARG A 347 1.01 -4.48 -5.21
CA ARG A 347 -0.10 -3.67 -5.73
C ARG A 347 0.36 -2.37 -6.37
N TYR A 348 1.37 -1.73 -5.79
CA TYR A 348 1.85 -0.39 -6.16
C TYR A 348 3.36 -0.35 -6.37
N GLY A 349 4.08 -1.48 -6.26
CA GLY A 349 5.53 -1.50 -6.45
C GLY A 349 6.33 -0.82 -5.34
N SER A 350 5.70 -0.42 -4.22
CA SER A 350 6.32 0.41 -3.21
C SER A 350 6.78 -0.34 -1.95
N LEU A 351 7.77 0.23 -1.26
CA LEU A 351 8.30 -0.22 0.02
C LEU A 351 8.41 0.96 0.98
N THR A 352 8.15 0.75 2.27
CA THR A 352 8.47 1.74 3.31
C THR A 352 9.86 1.46 3.86
N LEU A 353 10.71 2.49 3.91
CA LEU A 353 12.08 2.42 4.40
C LEU A 353 12.29 3.33 5.62
N GLY A 354 13.24 2.98 6.49
CA GLY A 354 13.73 3.81 7.60
C GLY A 354 15.22 3.65 7.85
N SER A 355 15.82 4.46 8.72
CA SER A 355 17.24 4.30 9.09
C SER A 355 17.50 3.06 9.95
N GLY A 356 16.47 2.54 10.61
CA GLY A 356 16.48 1.30 11.38
C GLY A 356 15.16 0.54 11.29
N ARG A 357 15.08 -0.58 12.01
CA ARG A 357 13.82 -1.32 12.17
C ARG A 357 12.88 -0.52 13.08
N HIS A 358 11.66 -0.30 12.63
CA HIS A 358 10.61 0.35 13.42
C HIS A 358 9.83 -0.68 14.25
N PHE A 359 9.42 -0.25 15.43
CA PHE A 359 8.64 -1.07 16.34
C PHE A 359 7.32 -0.38 16.68
N ILE A 360 6.29 -1.19 16.91
CA ILE A 360 5.03 -0.71 17.42
C ILE A 360 5.28 -0.05 18.77
N PRO A 361 4.79 1.19 19.01
CA PRO A 361 5.07 1.93 20.22
C PRO A 361 4.79 1.15 21.51
N THR A 362 3.62 0.52 21.62
CA THR A 362 3.22 -0.26 22.80
C THR A 362 3.86 -1.65 22.88
N SER A 363 4.77 -2.00 21.96
CA SER A 363 5.63 -3.18 22.09
C SER A 363 6.88 -2.88 22.92
N ILE A 364 7.37 -1.63 22.89
CA ILE A 364 8.64 -1.23 23.54
C ILE A 364 8.51 -0.10 24.56
N ALA A 365 7.34 0.53 24.65
CA ALA A 365 7.04 1.61 25.60
C ALA A 365 5.65 1.44 26.21
N GLU A 366 5.47 1.95 27.43
CA GLU A 366 4.18 1.95 28.11
C GLU A 366 3.17 2.85 27.38
N PRO A 367 1.86 2.50 27.38
CA PRO A 367 0.81 3.31 26.77
C PRO A 367 0.80 4.77 27.24
N GLY A 368 0.43 5.68 26.33
CA GLY A 368 0.35 7.12 26.58
C GLY A 368 1.57 7.88 26.04
N ALA A 369 2.19 8.71 26.88
CA ALA A 369 3.18 9.69 26.42
C ALA A 369 4.46 9.05 25.83
N ASP A 370 4.93 7.94 26.42
CA ASP A 370 6.13 7.26 25.94
C ASP A 370 5.86 6.55 24.60
N ALA A 371 4.70 5.92 24.44
CA ALA A 371 4.26 5.39 23.16
C ALA A 371 4.09 6.49 22.09
N ALA A 372 3.53 7.65 22.44
CA ALA A 372 3.41 8.78 21.52
C ALA A 372 4.79 9.26 21.03
N LEU A 373 5.79 9.32 21.92
CA LEU A 373 7.15 9.69 21.53
C LEU A 373 7.76 8.69 20.53
N VAL A 374 7.55 7.37 20.72
CA VAL A 374 8.02 6.37 19.74
C VAL A 374 7.33 6.56 18.39
N ALA A 375 6.02 6.83 18.38
CA ALA A 375 5.27 7.09 17.15
C ALA A 375 5.81 8.31 16.39
N ASP A 376 6.07 9.41 17.10
CA ASP A 376 6.64 10.63 16.52
C ASP A 376 8.05 10.36 15.92
N LEU A 377 8.88 9.57 16.61
CA LEU A 377 10.21 9.20 16.13
C LEU A 377 10.15 8.31 14.88
N ASN A 378 9.24 7.33 14.85
CA ASN A 378 9.03 6.48 13.66
C ASN A 378 8.54 7.32 12.45
N ALA A 379 7.66 8.30 12.68
CA ALA A 379 7.14 9.17 11.62
C ALA A 379 8.24 10.03 10.97
N LEU A 380 9.21 10.49 11.76
CA LEU A 380 10.38 11.22 11.25
C LEU A 380 11.40 10.31 10.55
N ASP A 381 11.40 9.00 10.84
CA ASP A 381 12.36 8.03 10.30
C ASP A 381 11.81 7.24 9.11
N ARG A 382 11.06 7.87 8.20
CA ARG A 382 10.34 7.17 7.14
C ARG A 382 10.47 7.83 5.76
N ILE A 383 10.58 7.00 4.73
CA ILE A 383 10.45 7.36 3.31
C ILE A 383 9.85 6.20 2.53
N ILE A 384 9.05 6.47 1.49
CA ILE A 384 8.59 5.43 0.55
C ILE A 384 9.57 5.30 -0.60
N LEU A 385 10.06 4.09 -0.89
CA LEU A 385 10.66 3.76 -2.18
C LEU A 385 9.56 3.33 -3.13
N ASP A 386 9.41 4.04 -4.25
CA ASP A 386 8.34 3.85 -5.22
C ASP A 386 8.86 3.26 -6.54
N ASP A 387 7.97 2.79 -7.41
CA ASP A 387 8.34 2.20 -8.72
C ASP A 387 8.26 3.18 -9.91
N ALA A 388 7.98 4.45 -9.62
CA ALA A 388 7.76 5.53 -10.59
C ALA A 388 6.64 5.26 -11.60
N SER A 389 5.60 4.53 -11.18
CA SER A 389 4.41 4.27 -11.98
C SER A 389 3.12 4.53 -11.20
N ASN A 390 2.08 4.95 -11.91
CA ASN A 390 0.73 5.10 -11.35
C ASN A 390 -0.10 3.81 -11.47
N ARG A 391 0.51 2.70 -11.92
CA ARG A 391 -0.19 1.48 -12.26
C ARG A 391 -0.44 0.60 -11.03
N GLN A 392 -1.71 0.25 -10.81
CA GLN A 392 -2.06 -0.80 -9.86
C GLN A 392 -1.85 -2.19 -10.45
N ASN A 393 -1.36 -3.12 -9.61
CA ASN A 393 -1.07 -4.51 -9.95
C ASN A 393 -0.19 -4.61 -11.20
N PRO A 394 1.02 -4.03 -11.19
CA PRO A 394 1.91 -4.05 -12.34
C PRO A 394 2.26 -5.51 -12.70
N ALA A 395 2.37 -5.79 -13.99
CA ALA A 395 2.70 -7.15 -14.47
C ALA A 395 4.12 -7.59 -14.01
N ILE A 396 4.99 -6.62 -13.70
CA ILE A 396 6.32 -6.83 -13.15
C ILE A 396 6.40 -6.00 -11.87
N VAL A 397 6.70 -6.67 -10.75
CA VAL A 397 6.97 -6.00 -9.47
C VAL A 397 8.49 -5.91 -9.33
N PRO A 398 9.10 -4.71 -9.37
CA PRO A 398 10.54 -4.56 -9.63
C PRO A 398 11.45 -4.86 -8.43
N TYR A 399 10.90 -4.97 -7.22
CA TYR A 399 11.69 -5.17 -6.00
C TYR A 399 11.51 -6.56 -5.39
N PRO A 400 12.61 -7.21 -4.93
CA PRO A 400 13.99 -6.77 -5.13
C PRO A 400 14.41 -6.95 -6.61
N THR A 401 15.33 -6.13 -7.09
CA THR A 401 15.79 -6.15 -8.49
C THR A 401 16.35 -7.53 -8.90
N PRO A 402 16.01 -8.08 -10.09
CA PRO A 402 15.19 -7.46 -11.14
C PRO A 402 13.68 -7.53 -10.97
N GLN A 403 13.15 -8.52 -10.23
CA GLN A 403 11.71 -8.63 -9.97
C GLN A 403 11.41 -9.58 -8.79
N LEU A 404 10.26 -9.38 -8.16
CA LEU A 404 9.74 -10.24 -7.09
C LEU A 404 9.47 -11.67 -7.61
N SER A 405 9.78 -12.67 -6.79
CA SER A 405 9.27 -14.04 -6.90
C SER A 405 9.34 -14.74 -5.55
N ALA A 406 8.73 -15.91 -5.41
CA ALA A 406 8.83 -16.73 -4.21
C ALA A 406 10.30 -17.08 -3.85
N SER A 407 11.18 -17.20 -4.85
CA SER A 407 12.62 -17.48 -4.66
C SER A 407 13.49 -16.22 -4.54
N GLN A 408 12.93 -15.05 -4.86
CA GLN A 408 13.60 -13.76 -4.86
C GLN A 408 12.67 -12.73 -4.21
N THR A 409 12.70 -12.71 -2.87
CA THR A 409 11.86 -11.85 -2.02
C THR A 409 12.67 -10.68 -1.45
N VAL A 410 11.95 -9.62 -1.05
CA VAL A 410 12.46 -8.54 -0.21
C VAL A 410 11.67 -8.56 1.09
N ARG A 411 12.36 -8.80 2.20
CA ARG A 411 11.74 -8.95 3.50
C ARG A 411 11.86 -7.67 4.30
N ALA A 412 10.89 -7.39 5.17
CA ALA A 412 11.11 -6.39 6.20
C ALA A 412 12.37 -6.78 7.01
N GLY A 413 13.26 -5.82 7.29
CA GLY A 413 14.58 -6.05 7.87
C GLY A 413 15.70 -6.22 6.84
N ASP A 414 15.40 -6.42 5.55
CA ASP A 414 16.40 -6.30 4.49
C ASP A 414 16.88 -4.86 4.35
N THR A 415 18.04 -4.66 3.72
CA THR A 415 18.63 -3.33 3.56
C THR A 415 18.76 -2.92 2.11
N VAL A 416 18.59 -1.63 1.84
CA VAL A 416 18.80 -1.00 0.54
C VAL A 416 20.02 -0.10 0.62
N GLN A 417 20.97 -0.28 -0.30
CA GLN A 417 22.24 0.45 -0.32
C GLN A 417 22.33 1.36 -1.54
N ASP A 418 23.15 2.43 -1.41
CA ASP A 418 23.40 3.41 -2.47
C ASP A 418 22.12 3.98 -3.10
N LEU A 419 21.07 4.13 -2.28
CA LEU A 419 19.76 4.55 -2.74
C LEU A 419 19.79 6.00 -3.21
N ALA A 420 19.48 6.22 -4.50
CA ALA A 420 19.45 7.51 -5.14
C ALA A 420 18.28 7.61 -6.12
N GLY A 421 17.70 8.81 -6.21
CA GLY A 421 16.51 9.06 -7.00
C GLY A 421 16.11 10.52 -6.93
N VAL A 422 14.88 10.81 -7.35
CA VAL A 422 14.25 12.12 -7.16
C VAL A 422 13.33 12.04 -5.93
N LEU A 423 13.46 12.99 -5.00
CA LEU A 423 12.52 13.11 -3.89
C LEU A 423 11.24 13.74 -4.40
N ASP A 424 10.11 13.21 -4.00
CA ASP A 424 8.81 13.49 -4.61
C ASP A 424 7.72 13.37 -3.55
N TYR A 425 6.62 14.08 -3.73
CA TYR A 425 5.50 14.08 -2.80
C TYR A 425 4.23 13.67 -3.53
N ARG A 426 3.63 12.57 -3.10
CA ARG A 426 2.34 12.10 -3.65
C ARG A 426 1.66 11.13 -2.70
N PHE A 427 0.33 11.11 -2.78
CA PHE A 427 -0.52 10.32 -1.87
C PHE A 427 -0.24 10.64 -0.39
N SER A 428 0.01 11.93 -0.10
CA SER A 428 0.31 12.45 1.25
C SER A 428 1.53 11.84 1.92
N GLU A 429 2.53 11.41 1.13
CA GLU A 429 3.74 10.77 1.61
C GLU A 429 4.95 11.21 0.79
N TRP A 430 6.09 11.40 1.46
CA TRP A 430 7.37 11.60 0.81
C TRP A 430 7.88 10.29 0.21
N ARG A 431 8.31 10.37 -1.05
CA ARG A 431 8.71 9.22 -1.85
C ARG A 431 10.03 9.48 -2.55
N LEU A 432 10.76 8.40 -2.78
CA LEU A 432 11.90 8.41 -3.67
C LEU A 432 11.54 7.68 -4.96
N GLN A 433 11.61 8.40 -6.08
CA GLN A 433 11.49 7.85 -7.42
C GLN A 433 12.88 7.44 -7.92
N PRO A 434 13.20 6.12 -7.99
CA PRO A 434 14.55 5.68 -8.28
C PRO A 434 14.94 5.94 -9.73
N THR A 435 16.06 6.65 -9.92
CA THR A 435 16.64 6.90 -11.26
C THR A 435 17.59 5.78 -11.73
N ALA A 436 17.84 4.80 -10.85
CA ALA A 436 18.63 3.60 -11.11
C ALA A 436 18.09 2.46 -10.25
N SER A 437 18.31 1.20 -10.66
CA SER A 437 17.86 0.05 -9.90
C SER A 437 18.49 0.02 -8.49
N PRO A 438 17.69 0.02 -7.41
CA PRO A 438 18.19 -0.08 -6.05
C PRO A 438 18.91 -1.40 -5.79
N SER A 439 19.92 -1.38 -4.91
CA SER A 439 20.66 -2.59 -4.51
C SER A 439 20.19 -3.08 -3.15
N PHE A 440 19.57 -4.26 -3.13
CA PHE A 440 19.09 -4.91 -1.91
C PHE A 440 20.13 -5.91 -1.37
N SER A 441 20.25 -5.96 -0.04
CA SER A 441 21.00 -6.98 0.68
C SER A 441 20.06 -7.72 1.63
N GLN A 442 20.09 -9.06 1.57
CA GLN A 442 19.30 -9.97 2.41
C GLN A 442 19.84 -10.00 3.84
N ALA A 443 19.65 -8.90 4.57
CA ALA A 443 20.05 -8.77 5.97
C ALA A 443 19.12 -9.56 6.90
N ASN A 444 17.87 -9.79 6.49
CA ASN A 444 16.94 -10.69 7.15
C ASN A 444 16.70 -11.93 6.28
N ALA A 445 17.69 -12.82 6.20
CA ALA A 445 17.60 -14.02 5.36
C ALA A 445 16.59 -15.05 5.92
N ARG A 446 15.93 -15.76 5.00
CA ARG A 446 15.02 -16.88 5.31
C ARG A 446 15.76 -18.02 6.03
N VAL A 447 15.21 -18.51 7.14
CA VAL A 447 15.71 -19.68 7.89
C VAL A 447 14.72 -20.85 7.81
N THR A 448 15.22 -22.06 7.56
CA THR A 448 14.38 -23.24 7.21
C THR A 448 13.73 -23.95 8.40
N GLU A 449 14.16 -23.65 9.62
CA GLU A 449 13.65 -24.24 10.86
C GLU A 449 13.74 -23.22 12.02
N PRO A 450 12.93 -23.36 13.09
CA PRO A 450 13.02 -22.51 14.27
C PRO A 450 14.38 -22.61 14.98
N GLY A 451 14.92 -21.46 15.40
CA GLY A 451 16.22 -21.38 16.09
C GLY A 451 16.11 -21.55 17.61
N LEU A 452 15.84 -22.76 18.09
CA LEU A 452 15.93 -23.09 19.52
C LEU A 452 17.36 -23.55 19.89
N GLU A 453 17.94 -23.00 20.95
CA GLU A 453 19.21 -23.44 21.53
C GLU A 453 19.05 -24.74 22.34
N ASP A 454 17.92 -24.90 23.03
CA ASP A 454 17.54 -26.12 23.74
C ASP A 454 16.10 -26.51 23.40
N ARG A 455 15.90 -27.68 22.78
CA ARG A 455 14.56 -28.19 22.43
C ARG A 455 13.85 -28.89 23.59
N GLY A 456 14.52 -29.08 24.72
CA GLY A 456 13.98 -29.78 25.87
C GLY A 456 13.47 -31.19 25.53
N ASN A 457 12.44 -31.64 26.24
CA ASN A 457 11.78 -32.94 26.00
C ASN A 457 10.31 -32.83 25.56
N LEU A 458 9.76 -31.62 25.53
CA LEU A 458 8.46 -31.30 24.98
C LEU A 458 8.53 -29.94 24.26
N VAL A 459 8.08 -29.90 23.01
CA VAL A 459 7.98 -28.64 22.25
C VAL A 459 6.52 -28.28 22.02
N VAL A 460 6.13 -27.06 22.39
CA VAL A 460 4.79 -26.50 22.18
C VAL A 460 4.90 -25.32 21.22
N ALA A 461 4.06 -25.26 20.20
CA ALA A 461 4.00 -24.12 19.28
C ALA A 461 2.63 -23.45 19.29
N SER A 462 2.59 -22.17 18.95
CA SER A 462 1.40 -21.35 18.76
C SER A 462 1.44 -20.72 17.39
N PHE A 463 0.38 -20.85 16.58
CA PHE A 463 0.39 -20.35 15.21
C PHE A 463 -1.00 -19.89 14.74
N ASN A 464 -1.12 -18.61 14.39
CA ASN A 464 -2.29 -18.09 13.67
C ASN A 464 -2.13 -18.47 12.18
N VAL A 465 -3.10 -19.21 11.63
CA VAL A 465 -3.00 -19.82 10.29
C VAL A 465 -3.72 -19.03 9.17
N LEU A 466 -4.07 -17.77 9.43
CA LEU A 466 -4.68 -16.85 8.45
C LEU A 466 -5.96 -17.41 7.82
N ASN A 467 -7.00 -17.55 8.61
CA ASN A 467 -8.33 -18.03 8.21
C ASN A 467 -8.27 -19.32 7.39
N PHE A 468 -7.85 -20.44 7.99
CA PHE A 468 -7.91 -21.75 7.35
C PHE A 468 -9.35 -22.28 7.34
N PHE A 469 -10.04 -22.06 6.21
CA PHE A 469 -11.42 -22.46 5.96
C PHE A 469 -11.45 -23.45 4.80
N ASN A 470 -12.08 -24.60 5.00
CA ASN A 470 -12.02 -25.73 4.06
C ASN A 470 -13.35 -25.98 3.32
N GLY A 471 -14.33 -25.08 3.47
CA GLY A 471 -15.60 -25.14 2.75
C GLY A 471 -16.55 -26.16 3.37
N ASP A 472 -16.92 -27.20 2.63
CA ASP A 472 -17.74 -28.30 3.17
C ASP A 472 -16.94 -29.54 3.59
N GLY A 473 -15.60 -29.45 3.55
CA GLY A 473 -14.67 -30.56 3.81
C GLY A 473 -14.78 -31.73 2.82
N MET A 474 -15.52 -31.55 1.72
CA MET A 474 -15.75 -32.55 0.66
C MET A 474 -15.39 -32.01 -0.74
N GLY A 475 -14.73 -30.86 -0.80
CA GLY A 475 -14.30 -30.18 -2.04
C GLY A 475 -15.31 -29.20 -2.62
N GLY A 476 -16.40 -28.91 -1.90
CA GLY A 476 -17.36 -27.84 -2.18
C GLY A 476 -17.31 -26.72 -1.13
N GLY A 477 -18.32 -25.85 -1.10
CA GLY A 477 -18.44 -24.81 -0.07
C GLY A 477 -17.70 -23.49 -0.35
N PHE A 478 -17.22 -23.28 -1.58
CA PHE A 478 -16.49 -22.07 -1.98
C PHE A 478 -17.37 -21.03 -2.72
N PRO A 479 -17.05 -19.72 -2.64
CA PRO A 479 -16.04 -19.14 -1.75
C PRO A 479 -16.46 -19.30 -0.29
N THR A 480 -15.47 -19.51 0.58
CA THR A 480 -15.71 -19.58 2.01
C THR A 480 -16.03 -18.18 2.55
N ALA A 481 -16.48 -18.09 3.81
CA ALA A 481 -16.75 -16.79 4.42
C ALA A 481 -15.47 -15.97 4.67
N ARG A 482 -14.33 -16.65 4.82
CA ARG A 482 -12.99 -16.10 5.04
C ARG A 482 -11.95 -17.09 4.51
N GLY A 483 -10.72 -16.64 4.25
CA GLY A 483 -9.64 -17.54 3.82
C GLY A 483 -9.62 -17.75 2.32
N ALA A 484 -9.48 -19.01 1.88
CA ALA A 484 -9.40 -19.38 0.47
C ALA A 484 -10.73 -19.24 -0.28
N ASP A 485 -10.72 -18.53 -1.41
CA ASP A 485 -11.93 -18.29 -2.21
C ASP A 485 -12.30 -19.49 -3.11
N ASN A 486 -11.38 -20.44 -3.28
CA ASN A 486 -11.57 -21.60 -4.14
C ASN A 486 -10.67 -22.79 -3.73
N PRO A 487 -10.92 -24.01 -4.26
CA PRO A 487 -10.13 -25.19 -3.91
C PRO A 487 -8.63 -25.12 -4.27
N GLU A 488 -8.25 -24.32 -5.28
CA GLU A 488 -6.84 -24.15 -5.64
C GLU A 488 -6.10 -23.33 -4.58
N GLU A 489 -6.71 -22.27 -4.08
CA GLU A 489 -6.18 -21.48 -2.98
C GLU A 489 -6.11 -22.26 -1.67
N LEU A 490 -7.14 -23.07 -1.37
CA LEU A 490 -7.09 -23.96 -0.20
C LEU A 490 -5.89 -24.93 -0.32
N ALA A 491 -5.69 -25.55 -1.49
CA ALA A 491 -4.55 -26.44 -1.69
C ALA A 491 -3.21 -25.72 -1.49
N ARG A 492 -3.08 -24.49 -2.01
CA ARG A 492 -1.87 -23.66 -1.84
C ARG A 492 -1.65 -23.27 -0.36
N GLN A 493 -2.71 -22.90 0.35
CA GLN A 493 -2.66 -22.58 1.78
C GLN A 493 -2.26 -23.82 2.60
N THR A 494 -2.91 -24.97 2.36
CA THR A 494 -2.60 -26.24 3.02
C THR A 494 -1.16 -26.66 2.81
N GLU A 495 -0.62 -26.57 1.58
CA GLU A 495 0.77 -26.92 1.30
C GLU A 495 1.76 -26.07 2.11
N LYS A 496 1.54 -24.74 2.16
CA LYS A 496 2.38 -23.83 2.95
C LYS A 496 2.28 -24.08 4.45
N LEU A 497 1.06 -24.23 4.97
CA LEU A 497 0.81 -24.49 6.39
C LEU A 497 1.40 -25.83 6.82
N VAL A 498 1.21 -26.90 6.06
CA VAL A 498 1.81 -28.22 6.36
C VAL A 498 3.33 -28.14 6.36
N SER A 499 3.93 -27.42 5.40
CA SER A 499 5.37 -27.18 5.35
C SER A 499 5.88 -26.50 6.63
N ALA A 500 5.19 -25.46 7.09
CA ALA A 500 5.50 -24.77 8.34
C ALA A 500 5.30 -25.69 9.57
N LEU A 501 4.12 -26.31 9.71
CA LEU A 501 3.76 -27.12 10.87
C LEU A 501 4.67 -28.35 11.05
N VAL A 502 5.14 -28.96 9.95
CA VAL A 502 6.13 -30.05 10.01
C VAL A 502 7.49 -29.53 10.46
N ALA A 503 7.94 -28.39 9.93
CA ALA A 503 9.24 -27.80 10.26
C ALA A 503 9.31 -27.21 11.67
N LEU A 504 8.16 -26.89 12.29
CA LEU A 504 8.11 -26.56 13.72
C LEU A 504 8.68 -27.70 14.59
N ASP A 505 8.46 -28.96 14.17
CA ASP A 505 8.85 -30.16 14.92
C ASP A 505 8.37 -30.07 16.39
N ALA A 506 7.10 -29.69 16.55
CA ALA A 506 6.42 -29.55 17.82
C ALA A 506 5.66 -30.83 18.20
N ASP A 507 5.50 -31.07 19.50
CA ASP A 507 4.68 -32.17 20.04
C ASP A 507 3.21 -31.74 20.20
N ILE A 508 2.96 -30.45 20.48
CA ILE A 508 1.64 -29.84 20.66
C ILE A 508 1.62 -28.51 19.90
N ILE A 509 0.55 -28.23 19.16
CA ILE A 509 0.37 -26.98 18.42
C ILE A 509 -0.98 -26.35 18.75
N GLY A 510 -0.97 -25.15 19.31
CA GLY A 510 -2.13 -24.28 19.42
C GLY A 510 -2.31 -23.48 18.13
N LEU A 511 -3.53 -23.49 17.60
CA LEU A 511 -3.89 -22.81 16.36
C LEU A 511 -4.91 -21.71 16.61
N MET A 512 -4.74 -20.58 15.93
CA MET A 512 -5.75 -19.52 15.81
C MET A 512 -6.18 -19.42 14.35
N GLU A 513 -7.39 -18.93 14.11
CA GLU A 513 -7.94 -18.76 12.75
C GLU A 513 -8.26 -20.06 12.02
N ILE A 514 -8.77 -21.04 12.76
CA ILE A 514 -9.38 -22.25 12.20
C ILE A 514 -10.88 -21.98 12.01
N GLU A 515 -11.45 -22.44 10.89
CA GLU A 515 -12.90 -22.41 10.70
C GLU A 515 -13.63 -23.16 11.82
N ASN A 516 -14.69 -22.54 12.36
CA ASN A 516 -15.49 -23.09 13.44
C ASN A 516 -16.58 -24.02 12.89
N ASP A 517 -16.21 -25.05 12.12
CA ASP A 517 -17.14 -26.00 11.47
C ASP A 517 -17.30 -27.33 12.24
N GLY A 518 -16.77 -27.37 13.46
CA GLY A 518 -16.87 -28.48 14.41
C GLY A 518 -15.60 -29.33 14.47
N TYR A 519 -15.74 -30.59 14.90
CA TYR A 519 -14.61 -31.48 15.20
C TYR A 519 -14.71 -32.84 14.50
N GLY A 520 -15.62 -32.96 13.53
CA GLY A 520 -15.79 -34.15 12.71
C GLY A 520 -14.68 -34.34 11.68
N GLN A 521 -14.68 -35.46 10.97
CA GLN A 521 -13.63 -35.78 9.97
C GLN A 521 -13.59 -34.86 8.74
N THR A 522 -14.62 -34.04 8.54
CA THR A 522 -14.68 -33.03 7.48
C THR A 522 -14.29 -31.63 7.98
N SER A 523 -14.00 -31.48 9.27
CA SER A 523 -13.67 -30.16 9.84
C SER A 523 -12.30 -29.65 9.40
N ALA A 524 -12.13 -28.33 9.39
CA ALA A 524 -10.85 -27.70 9.04
C ALA A 524 -9.70 -28.18 9.96
N ILE A 525 -9.95 -28.37 11.26
CA ILE A 525 -8.94 -28.90 12.20
C ILE A 525 -8.57 -30.36 11.91
N ALA A 526 -9.54 -31.17 11.49
CA ALA A 526 -9.31 -32.57 11.12
C ALA A 526 -8.56 -32.69 9.79
N GLU A 527 -8.82 -31.79 8.84
CA GLU A 527 -8.10 -31.73 7.57
C GLU A 527 -6.61 -31.43 7.78
N LEU A 528 -6.27 -30.42 8.59
CA LEU A 528 -4.87 -30.14 8.95
C LEU A 528 -4.21 -31.32 9.67
N ALA A 529 -4.87 -31.90 10.68
CA ALA A 529 -4.34 -33.07 11.38
C ALA A 529 -4.08 -34.24 10.40
N GLY A 530 -5.01 -34.50 9.49
CA GLY A 530 -4.87 -35.54 8.46
C GLY A 530 -3.72 -35.27 7.49
N ALA A 531 -3.49 -34.01 7.13
CA ALA A 531 -2.39 -33.60 6.26
C ALA A 531 -1.02 -33.75 6.93
N LEU A 532 -0.93 -33.60 8.26
CA LEU A 532 0.30 -33.80 9.02
C LEU A 532 0.66 -35.27 9.24
N GLY A 533 -0.32 -36.18 9.26
CA GLY A 533 -0.10 -37.63 9.35
C GLY A 533 -0.86 -38.33 10.47
N SER A 534 -0.80 -39.66 10.47
CA SER A 534 -1.64 -40.51 11.33
C SER A 534 -1.37 -40.40 12.84
N GLU A 535 -0.18 -39.93 13.21
CA GLU A 535 0.21 -39.62 14.58
C GLU A 535 -0.48 -38.38 15.16
N TRP A 536 -0.94 -37.46 14.31
CA TRP A 536 -1.51 -36.19 14.72
C TRP A 536 -2.99 -36.37 15.02
N GLN A 537 -3.40 -35.84 16.15
CA GLN A 537 -4.78 -35.80 16.60
C GLN A 537 -5.13 -34.37 17.02
N TRP A 538 -6.42 -34.10 17.19
CA TRP A 538 -6.92 -32.82 17.66
C TRP A 538 -7.72 -32.98 18.95
N VAL A 539 -7.84 -31.89 19.71
CA VAL A 539 -8.68 -31.84 20.91
C VAL A 539 -10.12 -31.51 20.52
N ASP A 540 -11.06 -32.36 20.93
CA ASP A 540 -12.51 -32.13 20.80
C ASP A 540 -13.09 -31.80 22.20
N PRO A 541 -13.59 -30.57 22.43
CA PRO A 541 -14.22 -30.17 23.69
C PRO A 541 -15.61 -30.78 23.92
N GLY A 542 -16.11 -31.62 23.01
CA GLY A 542 -17.44 -32.22 23.08
C GLY A 542 -18.56 -31.24 22.74
N LEU A 543 -18.22 -30.18 21.97
CA LEU A 543 -19.14 -29.14 21.54
C LEU A 543 -19.37 -29.22 20.04
N ALA A 544 -20.52 -28.72 19.58
CA ALA A 544 -20.78 -28.62 18.13
C ALA A 544 -19.85 -27.58 17.47
N GLN A 545 -19.63 -26.45 18.17
CA GLN A 545 -18.77 -25.33 17.77
C GLN A 545 -18.22 -24.67 19.05
N LEU A 546 -17.08 -24.00 18.93
CA LEU A 546 -16.44 -23.26 20.03
C LEU A 546 -16.84 -21.78 19.97
N GLY A 547 -17.81 -21.38 20.77
CA GLY A 547 -18.41 -20.05 20.67
C GLY A 547 -19.30 -19.89 19.44
N ASN A 548 -19.42 -18.66 18.94
CA ASN A 548 -20.33 -18.28 17.86
C ASN A 548 -19.67 -17.52 16.69
N ASP A 549 -18.37 -17.25 16.76
CA ASP A 549 -17.61 -16.65 15.66
C ASP A 549 -17.28 -17.72 14.63
N ASP A 550 -17.19 -17.34 13.35
CA ASP A 550 -16.80 -18.27 12.27
C ASP A 550 -15.37 -18.76 12.43
N ILE A 551 -14.55 -18.08 13.24
CA ILE A 551 -13.19 -18.46 13.61
C ILE A 551 -13.17 -19.03 15.04
N ALA A 552 -12.48 -20.16 15.19
CA ALA A 552 -12.15 -20.78 16.47
C ALA A 552 -10.63 -20.90 16.67
N VAL A 553 -10.26 -21.22 17.92
CA VAL A 553 -8.94 -21.76 18.25
C VAL A 553 -8.97 -23.29 18.20
N GLY A 554 -7.82 -23.90 17.97
CA GLY A 554 -7.65 -25.36 17.91
C GLY A 554 -6.40 -25.85 18.64
N LEU A 555 -6.37 -27.14 18.95
CA LEU A 555 -5.20 -27.82 19.50
C LEU A 555 -4.94 -29.10 18.72
N LEU A 556 -3.74 -29.20 18.15
CA LEU A 556 -3.19 -30.41 17.56
C LEU A 556 -2.12 -31.02 18.47
N TYR A 557 -1.98 -32.33 18.49
CA TYR A 557 -0.96 -33.01 19.27
C TYR A 557 -0.50 -34.32 18.63
N ARG A 558 0.77 -34.65 18.87
CA ARG A 558 1.39 -35.94 18.55
C ARG A 558 0.93 -37.02 19.53
N ALA A 559 -0.08 -37.80 19.15
CA ALA A 559 -0.65 -38.85 20.00
C ALA A 559 0.30 -40.04 20.22
N ASP A 560 1.44 -40.11 19.54
CA ASP A 560 2.52 -41.04 19.82
C ASP A 560 3.45 -40.54 20.95
N ARG A 561 3.53 -39.22 21.17
CA ARG A 561 4.44 -38.54 22.12
C ARG A 561 3.78 -38.16 23.44
N VAL A 562 2.59 -37.56 23.36
CA VAL A 562 1.83 -37.08 24.52
C VAL A 562 0.48 -37.79 24.62
N GLU A 563 -0.12 -37.71 25.81
CA GLU A 563 -1.50 -38.07 26.06
C GLU A 563 -2.26 -36.89 26.68
N ILE A 564 -3.57 -36.83 26.43
CA ILE A 564 -4.46 -35.88 27.09
C ILE A 564 -4.84 -36.40 28.48
N VAL A 565 -4.90 -35.49 29.46
CA VAL A 565 -5.32 -35.78 30.84
C VAL A 565 -6.50 -34.89 31.19
N GLY A 566 -7.52 -35.43 31.86
CA GLY A 566 -8.74 -34.68 32.19
C GLY A 566 -9.65 -34.46 31.00
N THR A 567 -10.44 -33.38 31.04
CA THR A 567 -11.37 -33.00 29.96
C THR A 567 -10.98 -31.64 29.41
N ALA A 568 -11.04 -31.50 28.08
CA ALA A 568 -10.87 -30.22 27.42
C ALA A 568 -11.89 -29.20 27.95
N ALA A 569 -11.42 -27.98 28.20
CA ALA A 569 -12.19 -26.95 28.87
C ALA A 569 -12.23 -25.67 28.04
N THR A 570 -13.32 -24.92 28.14
CA THR A 570 -13.52 -23.62 27.51
C THR A 570 -14.22 -22.66 28.47
N LEU A 571 -14.03 -21.37 28.24
CA LEU A 571 -14.68 -20.30 29.00
C LEU A 571 -15.71 -19.59 28.12
N SER A 572 -17.00 -19.87 28.36
CA SER A 572 -18.12 -19.34 27.56
C SER A 572 -18.89 -18.19 28.22
N ALA A 573 -18.56 -17.88 29.48
CA ALA A 573 -19.13 -16.75 30.19
C ALA A 573 -18.44 -15.44 29.78
N ALA A 574 -19.08 -14.30 30.07
CA ALA A 574 -18.46 -12.99 29.89
C ALA A 574 -17.07 -12.93 30.54
N PRO A 575 -16.06 -12.36 29.85
CA PRO A 575 -16.15 -11.56 28.60
C PRO A 575 -15.93 -12.37 27.30
N PHE A 576 -16.11 -13.69 27.32
CA PHE A 576 -15.98 -14.59 26.16
C PHE A 576 -17.33 -15.05 25.58
N ASP A 577 -18.43 -14.56 26.14
CA ASP A 577 -19.78 -14.80 25.62
C ASP A 577 -20.04 -14.02 24.32
N GLN A 578 -19.30 -12.94 24.10
CA GLN A 578 -19.36 -12.07 22.93
C GLN A 578 -17.97 -11.49 22.63
N LEU A 579 -17.72 -11.12 21.36
CA LEU A 579 -16.52 -10.40 20.87
C LEU A 579 -15.19 -11.17 20.94
N ASN A 580 -14.79 -11.68 22.10
CA ASN A 580 -13.62 -12.55 22.22
C ASN A 580 -13.97 -13.96 21.77
N ARG A 581 -13.02 -14.65 21.12
CA ARG A 581 -13.18 -16.08 20.84
C ARG A 581 -12.91 -16.86 22.11
N GLN A 582 -13.72 -17.89 22.35
CA GLN A 582 -13.60 -18.69 23.56
C GLN A 582 -12.24 -19.43 23.56
N PRO A 583 -11.52 -19.45 24.69
CA PRO A 583 -10.26 -20.17 24.78
C PRO A 583 -10.49 -21.68 24.82
N LEU A 584 -9.48 -22.45 24.43
CA LEU A 584 -9.47 -23.90 24.55
C LEU A 584 -8.29 -24.34 25.41
N ALA A 585 -8.57 -25.02 26.53
CA ALA A 585 -7.55 -25.54 27.43
C ALA A 585 -7.57 -27.07 27.51
N GLN A 586 -6.40 -27.68 27.53
CA GLN A 586 -6.21 -29.12 27.69
C GLN A 586 -4.91 -29.41 28.46
N THR A 587 -4.97 -30.32 29.44
CA THR A 587 -3.76 -30.85 30.09
C THR A 587 -3.16 -31.94 29.20
N PHE A 588 -1.86 -31.85 28.96
CA PHE A 588 -1.08 -32.88 28.28
C PHE A 588 0.00 -33.44 29.20
N ARG A 589 0.42 -34.66 28.89
CA ARG A 589 1.52 -35.33 29.59
C ARG A 589 2.36 -36.10 28.59
N LEU A 590 3.69 -36.03 28.69
CA LEU A 590 4.55 -36.97 27.97
C LEU A 590 4.19 -38.40 28.41
N LYS A 591 4.13 -39.36 27.50
CA LYS A 591 3.68 -40.72 27.86
C LYS A 591 4.58 -41.43 28.89
N ASP A 592 5.79 -40.94 29.08
CA ASP A 592 6.70 -41.40 30.12
C ASP A 592 7.02 -40.34 31.19
N SER A 593 6.04 -39.48 31.44
CA SER A 593 6.03 -38.51 32.52
C SER A 593 4.81 -38.73 33.40
N ASP A 594 4.93 -38.42 34.68
CA ASP A 594 3.76 -38.19 35.55
C ASP A 594 3.47 -36.69 35.77
N ASP A 595 4.35 -35.83 35.25
CA ASP A 595 4.31 -34.37 35.22
C ASP A 595 3.62 -33.86 33.95
N GLY A 596 2.59 -33.05 34.10
CA GLY A 596 1.77 -32.54 33.00
C GLY A 596 1.99 -31.05 32.74
N VAL A 597 1.27 -30.54 31.75
CA VAL A 597 1.15 -29.10 31.49
C VAL A 597 -0.22 -28.80 30.90
N THR A 598 -0.91 -27.79 31.43
CA THR A 598 -2.13 -27.25 30.85
C THR A 598 -1.78 -26.20 29.81
N ILE A 599 -2.15 -26.46 28.55
CA ILE A 599 -2.01 -25.49 27.45
C ILE A 599 -3.36 -24.83 27.23
N ALA A 600 -3.39 -23.50 27.25
CA ALA A 600 -4.58 -22.70 26.97
C ALA A 600 -4.34 -21.85 25.71
N VAL A 601 -5.06 -22.15 24.62
CA VAL A 601 -4.99 -21.41 23.35
C VAL A 601 -6.05 -20.31 23.33
N ASN A 602 -5.65 -19.11 22.92
CA ASN A 602 -6.46 -17.91 22.99
C ASN A 602 -6.47 -17.14 21.66
N HIS A 603 -7.59 -16.47 21.38
CA HIS A 603 -7.70 -15.48 20.31
C HIS A 603 -8.60 -14.34 20.77
N PHE A 604 -8.02 -13.26 21.29
CA PHE A 604 -8.77 -12.15 21.86
C PHE A 604 -9.36 -11.23 20.77
N LYS A 605 -10.27 -10.34 21.19
CA LYS A 605 -10.92 -9.37 20.30
C LYS A 605 -9.89 -8.48 19.62
N SER A 606 -9.94 -8.42 18.29
CA SER A 606 -9.07 -7.56 17.48
C SER A 606 -9.15 -6.07 17.81
N LYS A 607 -8.09 -5.33 17.48
CA LYS A 607 -7.93 -3.88 17.75
C LYS A 607 -8.79 -2.97 16.85
N GLY A 608 -9.53 -3.52 15.88
CA GLY A 608 -10.36 -2.75 14.94
C GLY A 608 -11.55 -2.01 15.58
N CYS A 609 -11.78 -0.77 15.16
CA CYS A 609 -12.69 0.18 15.82
C CYS A 609 -14.15 0.20 15.33
N GLY A 610 -14.54 -0.62 14.34
CA GLY A 610 -15.79 -0.44 13.58
C GLY A 610 -17.08 -0.19 14.38
N SER A 611 -17.24 -0.80 15.56
CA SER A 611 -18.38 -0.59 16.47
C SER A 611 -17.96 -0.20 17.90
N ALA A 612 -16.74 0.28 18.07
CA ALA A 612 -16.17 0.60 19.36
C ALA A 612 -16.65 1.97 19.87
N GLU A 613 -17.18 2.01 21.09
CA GLU A 613 -17.71 3.24 21.71
C GLU A 613 -17.26 3.39 23.16
N GLY A 614 -17.32 4.61 23.69
CA GLY A 614 -17.00 4.90 25.08
C GLY A 614 -15.56 4.52 25.43
N SER A 615 -15.38 3.75 26.50
CA SER A 615 -14.04 3.26 26.91
C SER A 615 -13.45 2.24 25.93
N ASN A 616 -14.26 1.65 25.05
CA ASN A 616 -13.76 0.73 24.04
C ASN A 616 -13.30 1.43 22.76
N ALA A 617 -13.67 2.69 22.55
CA ALA A 617 -13.11 3.50 21.46
C ALA A 617 -11.60 3.68 21.67
N ASP A 618 -10.89 4.09 20.61
CA ASP A 618 -9.47 4.39 20.71
C ASP A 618 -9.26 5.57 21.67
N GLN A 619 -8.44 5.35 22.70
CA GLN A 619 -8.09 6.38 23.68
C GLN A 619 -6.88 7.21 23.23
N ASN A 620 -6.32 6.91 22.05
CA ASN A 620 -5.10 7.51 21.49
C ASN A 620 -3.90 7.38 22.43
N ASP A 621 -3.83 6.26 23.15
CA ASP A 621 -2.73 5.89 24.05
C ASP A 621 -1.81 4.80 23.44
N GLY A 622 -2.05 4.44 22.17
CA GLY A 622 -1.35 3.40 21.44
C GLY A 622 -1.96 2.00 21.56
N GLN A 623 -2.95 1.79 22.44
CA GLN A 623 -3.52 0.46 22.67
C GLN A 623 -4.62 0.10 21.68
N GLY A 624 -5.15 1.06 20.93
CA GLY A 624 -6.24 0.88 19.97
C GLY A 624 -7.57 0.47 20.63
N CYS A 625 -8.58 0.22 19.79
CA CYS A 625 -9.92 -0.09 20.28
C CYS A 625 -10.01 -1.43 21.05
N TRP A 626 -11.08 -1.55 21.84
CA TRP A 626 -11.43 -2.73 22.64
C TRP A 626 -10.41 -3.14 23.70
N ASN A 627 -9.49 -2.24 24.09
CA ASN A 627 -8.50 -2.52 25.13
C ASN A 627 -9.13 -2.96 26.47
N PRO A 628 -10.22 -2.32 26.98
CA PRO A 628 -10.87 -2.79 28.21
C PRO A 628 -11.48 -4.20 28.09
N VAL A 629 -12.01 -4.58 26.91
CA VAL A 629 -12.56 -5.92 26.68
C VAL A 629 -11.45 -6.97 26.68
N ARG A 630 -10.32 -6.69 26.01
CA ARG A 630 -9.13 -7.56 26.04
C ARG A 630 -8.57 -7.69 27.46
N THR A 631 -8.55 -6.60 28.23
CA THR A 631 -8.06 -6.60 29.62
C THR A 631 -8.96 -7.42 30.55
N GLN A 632 -10.29 -7.32 30.39
CA GLN A 632 -11.23 -8.17 31.12
C GLN A 632 -11.05 -9.65 30.75
N ALA A 633 -10.80 -9.95 29.46
CA ALA A 633 -10.55 -11.32 28.99
C ALA A 633 -9.28 -11.91 29.63
N ALA A 634 -8.19 -11.14 29.68
CA ALA A 634 -6.96 -11.52 30.39
C ALA A 634 -7.22 -11.86 31.87
N GLN A 635 -7.96 -11.01 32.59
CA GLN A 635 -8.27 -11.24 34.01
C GLN A 635 -9.16 -12.46 34.24
N ALA A 636 -10.17 -12.66 33.39
CA ALA A 636 -11.06 -13.81 33.45
C ALA A 636 -10.32 -15.11 33.12
N LEU A 637 -9.46 -15.09 32.09
CA LEU A 637 -8.60 -16.21 31.70
C LEU A 637 -7.67 -16.63 32.85
N ALA A 638 -6.93 -15.69 33.44
CA ALA A 638 -6.04 -16.00 34.55
C ALA A 638 -6.78 -16.58 35.76
N SER A 639 -7.96 -16.04 36.08
CA SER A 639 -8.79 -16.54 37.19
C SER A 639 -9.31 -17.95 36.90
N TRP A 640 -9.80 -18.20 35.68
CA TRP A 640 -10.31 -19.52 35.26
C TRP A 640 -9.22 -20.60 35.28
N LEU A 641 -8.01 -20.28 34.83
CA LEU A 641 -6.89 -21.21 34.86
C LEU A 641 -6.39 -21.50 36.29
N ALA A 642 -6.44 -20.51 37.18
CA ALA A 642 -6.11 -20.70 38.60
C ALA A 642 -7.10 -21.63 39.33
N ASP A 643 -8.33 -21.75 38.84
CA ASP A 643 -9.39 -22.60 39.38
C ASP A 643 -9.38 -24.05 38.80
N ASP A 644 -8.24 -24.50 38.25
CA ASP A 644 -8.07 -25.83 37.65
C ASP A 644 -9.10 -26.10 36.53
N ALA A 645 -8.99 -25.30 35.46
CA ALA A 645 -9.91 -25.31 34.32
C ALA A 645 -10.21 -26.72 33.75
N THR A 646 -9.21 -27.61 33.74
CA THR A 646 -9.34 -28.97 33.16
C THR A 646 -9.64 -30.06 34.21
N GLY A 647 -9.71 -29.69 35.49
CA GLY A 647 -10.04 -30.59 36.60
C GLY A 647 -8.96 -31.64 36.91
N THR A 648 -7.71 -31.39 36.53
CA THR A 648 -6.59 -32.33 36.66
C THR A 648 -5.75 -32.08 37.91
N GLY A 649 -5.84 -30.89 38.49
CA GLY A 649 -4.95 -30.41 39.55
C GLY A 649 -3.54 -30.09 39.07
N GLU A 650 -3.32 -29.97 37.75
CA GLU A 650 -2.04 -29.62 37.15
C GLU A 650 -1.67 -28.16 37.46
N PRO A 651 -0.61 -27.88 38.24
CA PRO A 651 -0.20 -26.51 38.52
C PRO A 651 0.46 -25.80 37.33
N ASP A 652 1.03 -26.51 36.37
CA ASP A 652 1.78 -25.90 35.26
C ASP A 652 0.84 -25.44 34.15
N VAL A 653 0.85 -24.13 33.87
CA VAL A 653 -0.04 -23.53 32.88
C VAL A 653 0.76 -22.68 31.90
N LEU A 654 0.54 -22.94 30.61
CA LEU A 654 1.03 -22.13 29.51
C LEU A 654 -0.16 -21.50 28.77
N ILE A 655 -0.20 -20.17 28.78
CA ILE A 655 -1.09 -19.39 27.91
C ILE A 655 -0.35 -19.17 26.59
N ILE A 656 -0.98 -19.57 25.49
CA ILE A 656 -0.50 -19.27 24.14
C ILE A 656 -1.61 -18.65 23.28
N GLY A 657 -1.20 -17.93 22.24
CA GLY A 657 -2.07 -17.50 21.16
C GLY A 657 -2.05 -16.00 20.89
N ASP A 658 -2.92 -15.57 19.98
CA ASP A 658 -3.06 -14.18 19.57
C ASP A 658 -3.93 -13.43 20.58
N LEU A 659 -3.29 -12.68 21.48
CA LEU A 659 -4.00 -11.88 22.48
C LEU A 659 -4.42 -10.51 21.94
N ASN A 660 -4.11 -10.21 20.68
CA ASN A 660 -4.39 -8.95 20.02
C ASN A 660 -3.94 -7.74 20.86
N ALA A 661 -2.86 -7.89 21.62
CA ALA A 661 -2.29 -6.88 22.50
C ALA A 661 -0.76 -6.95 22.46
N TYR A 662 -0.11 -5.80 22.33
CA TYR A 662 1.36 -5.72 22.34
C TYR A 662 1.91 -5.80 23.77
N ALA A 663 3.21 -6.09 23.89
CA ALA A 663 3.90 -6.44 25.14
C ALA A 663 3.60 -5.54 26.36
N GLN A 664 3.52 -4.22 26.15
CA GLN A 664 3.33 -3.23 27.22
C GLN A 664 1.85 -2.87 27.44
N GLU A 665 0.92 -3.46 26.71
CA GLU A 665 -0.50 -3.14 26.82
C GLU A 665 -1.15 -3.76 28.06
N ASP A 666 -2.26 -3.15 28.50
CA ASP A 666 -2.99 -3.51 29.71
C ASP A 666 -3.36 -5.02 29.82
N PRO A 667 -3.75 -5.74 28.74
CA PRO A 667 -4.07 -7.16 28.84
C PRO A 667 -2.86 -8.01 29.25
N ILE A 668 -1.68 -7.71 28.71
CA ILE A 668 -0.44 -8.45 29.01
C ILE A 668 0.02 -8.13 30.43
N ARG A 669 -0.06 -6.86 30.82
CA ARG A 669 0.24 -6.41 32.20
C ARG A 669 -0.71 -7.01 33.23
N ALA A 670 -1.97 -7.23 32.87
CA ALA A 670 -2.94 -7.91 33.73
C ALA A 670 -2.55 -9.38 33.95
N LEU A 671 -2.11 -10.10 32.91
CA LEU A 671 -1.59 -11.47 33.03
C LEU A 671 -0.29 -11.51 33.85
N ALA A 672 0.62 -10.57 33.61
CA ALA A 672 1.84 -10.44 34.41
C ALA A 672 1.54 -10.21 35.90
N SER A 673 0.57 -9.34 36.20
CA SER A 673 0.09 -9.10 37.58
C SER A 673 -0.56 -10.33 38.22
N ALA A 674 -1.07 -11.26 37.40
CA ALA A 674 -1.61 -12.54 37.85
C ALA A 674 -0.53 -13.65 38.01
N GLY A 675 0.75 -13.33 37.79
CA GLY A 675 1.88 -14.25 38.02
C GLY A 675 2.34 -15.02 36.80
N TYR A 676 1.99 -14.55 35.59
CA TYR A 676 2.52 -15.08 34.33
C TYR A 676 3.77 -14.32 33.88
N THR A 677 4.73 -15.06 33.32
CA THR A 677 5.99 -14.53 32.76
C THR A 677 5.89 -14.53 31.25
N ASP A 678 6.18 -13.40 30.61
CA ASP A 678 6.31 -13.28 29.16
C ASP A 678 7.61 -13.95 28.69
N LEU A 679 7.48 -15.06 27.98
CA LEU A 679 8.60 -15.86 27.53
C LEU A 679 9.33 -15.21 26.34
N LEU A 680 8.62 -14.47 25.48
CA LEU A 680 9.27 -13.77 24.37
C LEU A 680 10.17 -12.64 24.89
N ALA A 681 9.66 -11.83 25.81
CA ALA A 681 10.46 -10.80 26.47
C ALA A 681 11.67 -11.39 27.22
N THR A 682 11.54 -12.60 27.77
CA THR A 682 12.60 -13.26 28.56
C THR A 682 13.69 -13.90 27.70
N TYR A 683 13.33 -14.61 26.63
CA TYR A 683 14.26 -15.44 25.84
C TYR A 683 14.69 -14.80 24.52
N VAL A 684 13.83 -14.00 23.88
CA VAL A 684 14.13 -13.30 22.62
C VAL A 684 14.56 -11.86 22.90
N GLY A 685 13.90 -11.19 23.84
CA GLY A 685 14.20 -9.84 24.30
C GLY A 685 13.16 -8.79 23.90
N GLU A 686 13.40 -7.53 24.26
CA GLU A 686 12.44 -6.43 24.10
C GLU A 686 12.09 -6.10 22.64
N GLN A 687 12.90 -6.55 21.68
CA GLN A 687 12.68 -6.37 20.24
C GLN A 687 12.06 -7.61 19.58
N ALA A 688 11.54 -8.57 20.37
CA ALA A 688 10.76 -9.67 19.83
C ALA A 688 9.58 -9.16 19.00
N TYR A 689 9.23 -9.89 17.95
CA TYR A 689 8.05 -9.61 17.14
C TYR A 689 7.53 -10.88 16.50
N SER A 690 6.23 -10.93 16.25
CA SER A 690 5.54 -11.99 15.49
C SER A 690 4.65 -11.41 14.37
N TYR A 691 4.54 -10.09 14.30
CA TYR A 691 3.63 -9.38 13.42
C TYR A 691 4.23 -8.03 12.98
N VAL A 692 3.93 -7.60 11.76
CA VAL A 692 4.31 -6.29 11.23
C VAL A 692 3.06 -5.59 10.74
N PHE A 693 2.81 -4.38 11.25
CA PHE A 693 1.63 -3.60 10.91
C PHE A 693 2.03 -2.17 10.56
N TYR A 694 1.71 -1.71 9.34
CA TYR A 694 2.12 -0.41 8.81
C TYR A 694 3.62 -0.12 9.06
N GLY A 695 4.45 -1.07 8.64
CA GLY A 695 5.90 -1.00 8.75
C GLY A 695 6.49 -1.15 10.16
N GLN A 696 5.68 -1.40 11.19
CA GLN A 696 6.13 -1.44 12.57
C GLN A 696 6.03 -2.86 13.13
N ALA A 697 7.14 -3.36 13.68
CA ALA A 697 7.23 -4.70 14.23
C ALA A 697 6.77 -4.77 15.70
N GLY A 698 6.08 -5.83 16.06
CA GLY A 698 5.73 -6.16 17.44
C GLY A 698 5.17 -7.59 17.51
N TYR A 699 4.85 -8.08 18.71
CA TYR A 699 4.20 -9.39 18.84
C TYR A 699 2.79 -9.25 19.43
N LEU A 700 1.85 -9.91 18.77
CA LEU A 700 0.48 -10.14 19.24
C LEU A 700 0.29 -11.59 19.69
N ASP A 701 1.17 -12.48 19.24
CA ASP A 701 1.21 -13.89 19.60
C ASP A 701 2.08 -14.05 20.83
N HIS A 702 1.48 -14.52 21.93
CA HIS A 702 2.16 -14.62 23.21
C HIS A 702 2.41 -16.07 23.61
N ALA A 703 3.47 -16.26 24.40
CA ALA A 703 3.66 -17.42 25.24
C ALA A 703 3.94 -16.95 26.66
N LEU A 704 3.04 -17.28 27.58
CA LEU A 704 3.01 -16.78 28.95
C LEU A 704 2.95 -17.96 29.91
N ALA A 705 4.03 -18.21 30.65
CA ALA A 705 4.11 -19.30 31.63
C ALA A 705 3.78 -18.80 33.03
N ASN A 706 2.93 -19.52 33.76
CA ASN A 706 2.72 -19.20 35.17
C ASN A 706 3.98 -19.49 36.01
N THR A 707 3.96 -19.08 37.28
CA THR A 707 5.12 -19.24 38.17
C THR A 707 5.56 -20.71 38.36
N ALA A 708 4.64 -21.68 38.29
CA ALA A 708 4.97 -23.09 38.44
C ALA A 708 5.75 -23.64 37.23
N LEU A 709 5.30 -23.26 36.02
CA LEU A 709 5.89 -23.70 34.76
C LEU A 709 7.17 -22.96 34.39
N ALA A 710 7.34 -21.70 34.81
CA ALA A 710 8.46 -20.85 34.40
C ALA A 710 9.85 -21.49 34.61
N GLY A 711 10.01 -22.28 35.68
CA GLY A 711 11.27 -23.00 35.96
C GLY A 711 11.55 -24.21 35.07
N LYS A 712 10.58 -24.63 34.26
CA LYS A 712 10.67 -25.77 33.32
C LYS A 712 10.81 -25.33 31.86
N ILE A 713 10.82 -24.03 31.58
CA ILE A 713 11.05 -23.52 30.22
C ILE A 713 12.53 -23.69 29.88
N ALA A 714 12.80 -24.46 28.84
CA ALA A 714 14.14 -24.69 28.31
C ALA A 714 14.58 -23.50 27.44
N ASP A 715 13.72 -23.13 26.49
CA ASP A 715 13.96 -22.05 25.54
C ASP A 715 12.65 -21.57 24.90
N THR A 716 12.65 -20.39 24.26
CA THR A 716 11.52 -19.86 23.51
C THR A 716 12.02 -18.99 22.34
N THR A 717 11.44 -19.18 21.16
CA THR A 717 11.75 -18.37 19.97
C THR A 717 10.51 -18.05 19.14
N VAL A 718 10.61 -17.04 18.29
CA VAL A 718 9.73 -16.85 17.13
C VAL A 718 10.43 -17.41 15.89
N TRP A 719 9.68 -17.99 14.96
CA TRP A 719 10.23 -18.38 13.65
C TRP A 719 9.74 -17.41 12.56
N PRO A 720 10.59 -16.48 12.08
CA PRO A 720 10.16 -15.40 11.20
C PRO A 720 9.99 -15.89 9.76
N ILE A 721 8.79 -16.35 9.42
CA ILE A 721 8.45 -16.91 8.09
C ILE A 721 7.30 -16.17 7.40
N ASN A 722 6.59 -15.30 8.10
CA ASN A 722 5.32 -14.71 7.67
C ASN A 722 5.33 -13.18 7.76
N ALA A 723 5.61 -12.62 8.94
CA ALA A 723 5.39 -11.19 9.20
C ALA A 723 6.28 -10.29 8.33
N ASP A 724 7.49 -10.75 8.00
CA ASP A 724 8.44 -10.01 7.19
C ASP A 724 8.24 -10.19 5.67
N GLU A 725 7.38 -11.11 5.21
CA GLU A 725 7.23 -11.43 3.79
C GLU A 725 6.21 -10.52 3.08
N PRO A 726 6.45 -10.14 1.82
CA PRO A 726 5.46 -9.42 1.01
C PRO A 726 4.14 -10.19 0.94
N ARG A 727 3.03 -9.48 1.18
CA ARG A 727 1.69 -10.05 1.07
C ARG A 727 1.47 -10.75 -0.27
N ALA A 728 2.03 -10.22 -1.36
CA ALA A 728 1.90 -10.78 -2.70
C ALA A 728 2.42 -12.23 -2.86
N LEU A 729 3.22 -12.74 -1.92
CA LEU A 729 3.73 -14.12 -1.93
C LEU A 729 2.83 -15.11 -1.18
N ASP A 730 1.64 -14.66 -0.75
CA ASP A 730 0.62 -15.49 -0.14
C ASP A 730 0.04 -16.55 -1.10
N TYR A 731 -0.89 -17.35 -0.58
CA TYR A 731 -1.56 -18.40 -1.34
C TYR A 731 -2.62 -17.88 -2.32
N ASN A 732 -3.02 -16.61 -2.23
CA ASN A 732 -4.07 -16.04 -3.06
C ASN A 732 -3.68 -15.92 -4.54
N THR A 733 -4.68 -15.89 -5.41
CA THR A 733 -4.55 -15.85 -6.88
C THR A 733 -5.04 -14.53 -7.48
N GLU A 734 -5.83 -13.76 -6.73
CA GLU A 734 -6.40 -12.49 -7.14
C GLU A 734 -5.31 -11.46 -7.42
N PHE A 735 -5.62 -10.54 -8.34
CA PHE A 735 -4.75 -9.41 -8.72
C PHE A 735 -3.37 -9.79 -9.24
N LYS A 736 -3.18 -11.06 -9.64
CA LYS A 736 -1.93 -11.59 -10.20
C LYS A 736 -2.16 -12.05 -11.65
N THR A 737 -1.19 -11.79 -12.52
CA THR A 737 -1.11 -12.42 -13.85
C THR A 737 -0.83 -13.93 -13.74
N PRO A 738 -1.11 -14.75 -14.77
CA PRO A 738 -0.75 -16.18 -14.75
C PRO A 738 0.74 -16.43 -14.47
N GLU A 739 1.62 -15.57 -14.99
CA GLU A 739 3.06 -15.63 -14.75
C GLU A 739 3.40 -15.32 -13.28
N GLN A 740 2.71 -14.36 -12.66
CA GLN A 740 2.85 -14.04 -11.24
C GLN A 740 2.28 -15.15 -10.36
N GLN A 741 1.12 -15.74 -10.68
CA GLN A 741 0.59 -16.88 -9.93
C GLN A 741 1.59 -18.05 -9.86
N ALA A 742 2.30 -18.31 -10.97
CA ALA A 742 3.33 -19.34 -11.03
C ALA A 742 4.64 -18.96 -10.31
N SER A 743 5.03 -17.67 -10.33
CA SER A 743 6.34 -17.23 -9.81
C SER A 743 6.30 -16.71 -8.37
N PHE A 744 5.17 -16.20 -7.89
CA PHE A 744 4.99 -15.69 -6.52
C PHE A 744 4.65 -16.80 -5.53
N TYR A 745 4.27 -17.98 -6.02
CA TYR A 745 3.98 -19.14 -5.18
C TYR A 745 5.17 -20.09 -5.03
N ALA A 746 5.39 -20.57 -3.82
CA ALA A 746 6.16 -21.77 -3.53
C ALA A 746 5.44 -22.58 -2.43
N PRO A 747 5.43 -23.92 -2.50
CA PRO A 747 4.85 -24.79 -1.46
C PRO A 747 5.79 -24.94 -0.26
N ASP A 748 6.27 -23.81 0.26
CA ASP A 748 7.17 -23.71 1.41
C ASP A 748 6.49 -22.99 2.59
N ALA A 749 7.17 -22.92 3.73
CA ALA A 749 6.61 -22.34 4.96
C ALA A 749 6.40 -20.81 4.93
N TYR A 750 6.97 -20.10 3.95
CA TYR A 750 7.01 -18.63 3.95
C TYR A 750 5.69 -18.02 3.50
N ARG A 751 5.24 -16.96 4.18
CA ARG A 751 3.98 -16.28 3.89
C ARG A 751 2.78 -17.26 3.83
N ALA A 752 2.80 -18.26 4.71
CA ALA A 752 1.66 -19.14 4.96
C ALA A 752 0.57 -18.42 5.77
N SER A 753 0.98 -17.41 6.53
CA SER A 753 0.16 -16.54 7.35
C SER A 753 0.72 -15.11 7.32
N ASP A 754 0.09 -14.17 8.03
CA ASP A 754 0.63 -12.86 8.40
C ASP A 754 1.25 -12.82 9.80
N HIS A 755 1.10 -13.87 10.59
CA HIS A 755 1.71 -14.02 11.91
C HIS A 755 2.84 -15.06 11.91
N ASP A 756 3.93 -14.79 12.62
CA ASP A 756 4.99 -15.78 12.85
C ASP A 756 4.63 -16.72 14.01
N PRO A 757 4.91 -18.03 13.91
CA PRO A 757 4.68 -18.95 15.01
C PRO A 757 5.65 -18.71 16.18
N VAL A 758 5.12 -18.87 17.40
CA VAL A 758 5.88 -18.84 18.66
C VAL A 758 6.11 -20.28 19.12
N ILE A 759 7.35 -20.61 19.48
CA ILE A 759 7.75 -21.96 19.87
C ILE A 759 8.37 -21.93 21.27
N VAL A 760 7.88 -22.81 22.14
CA VAL A 760 8.32 -22.96 23.53
C VAL A 760 8.84 -24.38 23.73
N ALA A 761 10.07 -24.50 24.18
CA ALA A 761 10.66 -25.77 24.60
C ALA A 761 10.58 -25.91 26.11
N LEU A 762 10.19 -27.10 26.58
CA LEU A 762 10.01 -27.42 27.99
C LEU A 762 10.85 -28.63 28.40
N ASN A 763 11.26 -28.63 29.66
CA ASN A 763 11.89 -29.75 30.35
C ASN A 763 10.96 -30.24 31.45
N LEU A 764 10.04 -31.15 31.09
CA LEU A 764 9.15 -31.81 32.05
C LEU A 764 9.86 -32.95 32.77
N ASP A 765 9.41 -33.26 33.99
CA ASP A 765 9.97 -34.38 34.75
C ASP A 765 9.58 -35.71 34.10
N THR A 766 10.56 -36.47 33.63
CA THR A 766 10.32 -37.82 33.09
C THR A 766 10.63 -38.91 34.10
N ARG A 767 10.04 -40.08 33.92
CA ARG A 767 10.37 -41.25 34.75
C ARG A 767 11.85 -41.57 34.65
N THR A 768 12.45 -41.88 35.80
CA THR A 768 13.87 -42.27 35.83
C THR A 768 14.05 -43.62 35.12
N PRO A 769 15.25 -43.94 34.63
CA PRO A 769 15.52 -45.28 34.09
C PRO A 769 15.15 -46.40 35.07
N ALA A 770 15.21 -46.14 36.38
CA ALA A 770 14.80 -47.11 37.40
C ALA A 770 13.30 -47.34 37.45
N ASP A 771 12.49 -46.31 37.22
CA ASP A 771 11.04 -46.40 37.16
C ASP A 771 10.60 -47.07 35.85
N ARG A 772 11.22 -46.71 34.72
CA ARG A 772 10.98 -47.37 33.41
C ARG A 772 11.32 -48.87 33.45
N ALA A 773 12.36 -49.24 34.20
CA ALA A 773 12.83 -50.62 34.32
C ALA A 773 11.93 -51.53 35.18
N ASP A 774 10.95 -51.00 35.94
CA ASP A 774 9.98 -51.82 36.69
C ASP A 774 8.81 -52.28 35.80
N LEU A 775 9.13 -53.10 34.81
CA LEU A 775 8.20 -53.60 33.79
C LEU A 775 7.05 -54.44 34.35
N ASN A 776 7.13 -54.85 35.61
CA ASN A 776 6.11 -55.65 36.27
C ASN A 776 5.26 -54.86 37.30
N GLY A 777 5.69 -53.65 37.66
CA GLY A 777 4.97 -52.73 38.55
C GLY A 777 4.93 -53.18 40.02
N ASP A 778 5.89 -54.00 40.48
CA ASP A 778 5.96 -54.46 41.88
C ASP A 778 6.83 -53.57 42.79
N GLY A 779 7.29 -52.43 42.26
CA GLY A 779 8.18 -51.48 42.91
C GLY A 779 9.63 -51.95 42.96
N ARG A 780 9.99 -53.02 42.24
CA ARG A 780 11.34 -53.63 42.30
C ARG A 780 11.83 -54.08 40.93
N VAL A 781 12.80 -53.35 40.40
CA VAL A 781 13.60 -53.81 39.26
C VAL A 781 14.43 -55.04 39.66
N ASN A 782 14.10 -56.21 39.11
CA ASN A 782 14.76 -57.48 39.37
C ASN A 782 14.83 -58.38 38.12
N GLY A 783 15.28 -59.63 38.28
CA GLY A 783 15.41 -60.57 37.16
C GLY A 783 14.08 -60.87 36.43
N ARG A 784 12.93 -60.61 37.06
CA ARG A 784 11.61 -60.70 36.41
C ARG A 784 11.42 -59.64 35.34
N ASP A 785 11.85 -58.41 35.57
CA ASP A 785 11.76 -57.32 34.61
C ASP A 785 12.68 -57.56 33.43
N LEU A 786 13.92 -57.97 33.71
CA LEU A 786 14.87 -58.40 32.67
C LEU A 786 14.28 -59.52 31.80
N SER A 787 13.67 -60.53 32.43
CA SER A 787 13.01 -61.61 31.71
C SER A 787 11.84 -61.10 30.87
N ARG A 788 11.09 -60.12 31.37
CA ARG A 788 9.94 -59.51 30.68
C ARG A 788 10.38 -58.75 29.43
N LEU A 789 11.42 -57.91 29.54
CA LEU A 789 12.00 -57.18 28.41
C LEU A 789 12.50 -58.13 27.33
N VAL A 790 13.30 -59.13 27.72
CA VAL A 790 13.88 -60.11 26.80
C VAL A 790 12.79 -60.91 26.09
N LEU A 791 11.75 -61.36 26.81
CA LEU A 791 10.62 -62.07 26.21
C LEU A 791 9.84 -61.15 25.26
N ALA A 792 9.55 -59.91 25.66
CA ALA A 792 8.83 -58.96 24.81
C ALA A 792 9.59 -58.66 23.52
N MET A 793 10.92 -58.49 23.58
CA MET A 793 11.77 -58.33 22.40
C MET A 793 11.80 -59.59 21.52
N LEU A 794 11.99 -60.77 22.12
CA LEU A 794 12.02 -62.05 21.40
C LEU A 794 10.74 -62.33 20.60
N PHE A 795 9.58 -61.92 21.14
CA PHE A 795 8.28 -62.12 20.50
C PHE A 795 7.80 -60.92 19.67
N GLY A 796 8.61 -59.86 19.51
CA GLY A 796 8.20 -58.65 18.78
C GLY A 796 7.00 -57.94 19.40
N LYS A 797 6.90 -57.97 20.73
CA LYS A 797 5.82 -57.38 21.53
C LYS A 797 6.27 -56.21 22.39
N ALA A 798 7.55 -55.86 22.35
CA ALA A 798 8.07 -54.70 23.04
C ALA A 798 7.76 -53.43 22.22
N THR A 799 7.03 -52.50 22.82
CA THR A 799 6.61 -51.24 22.20
C THR A 799 6.94 -50.08 23.14
N ALA A 800 7.39 -48.97 22.59
CA ALA A 800 7.56 -47.72 23.34
C ALA A 800 6.19 -47.16 23.76
N PRO A 801 6.11 -46.43 24.90
CA PRO A 801 7.20 -46.19 25.85
C PRO A 801 7.43 -47.36 26.83
N ALA A 802 6.52 -48.34 26.88
CA ALA A 802 6.48 -49.35 27.94
C ALA A 802 7.75 -50.21 28.09
N TYR A 803 8.56 -50.33 27.05
CA TYR A 803 9.82 -51.09 27.06
C TYR A 803 11.05 -50.24 26.71
N ASP A 804 10.87 -48.92 26.60
CA ASP A 804 11.91 -47.94 26.26
C ASP A 804 12.57 -47.46 27.57
N ILE A 805 13.57 -48.20 28.02
CA ILE A 805 14.18 -48.05 29.34
C ILE A 805 15.21 -46.92 29.36
N ASP A 806 15.88 -46.66 28.24
CA ASP A 806 16.81 -45.53 28.12
C ASP A 806 16.14 -44.24 27.65
N GLY A 807 14.89 -44.32 27.18
CA GLY A 807 14.07 -43.16 26.85
C GLY A 807 14.40 -42.54 25.52
N ASP A 808 15.06 -43.28 24.62
CA ASP A 808 15.48 -42.80 23.30
C ASP A 808 14.39 -42.97 22.21
N GLY A 809 13.21 -43.48 22.60
CA GLY A 809 12.07 -43.73 21.73
C GLY A 809 12.20 -45.02 20.91
N ARG A 810 13.26 -45.83 21.07
CA ARG A 810 13.56 -46.99 20.22
C ARG A 810 13.83 -48.24 21.03
N ILE A 811 12.94 -49.22 20.89
CA ILE A 811 13.13 -50.51 21.54
C ILE A 811 14.25 -51.33 20.90
N ASN A 812 15.40 -51.43 21.57
CA ASN A 812 16.59 -52.10 21.06
C ASN A 812 17.49 -52.65 22.19
N HIS A 813 18.66 -53.18 21.84
CA HIS A 813 19.58 -53.76 22.84
C HIS A 813 20.13 -52.76 23.88
N TYR A 814 20.03 -51.44 23.64
CA TYR A 814 20.40 -50.40 24.60
C TYR A 814 19.43 -50.34 25.79
N ASP A 815 18.13 -50.60 25.60
CA ASP A 815 17.18 -50.78 26.71
C ASP A 815 17.56 -51.93 27.64
N LEU A 816 18.05 -53.03 27.05
CA LEU A 816 18.53 -54.18 27.81
C LEU A 816 19.74 -53.78 28.66
N ILE A 817 20.65 -52.98 28.09
CA ILE A 817 21.82 -52.45 28.80
C ILE A 817 21.38 -51.48 29.91
N ALA A 818 20.41 -50.60 29.64
CA ALA A 818 19.86 -49.66 30.61
C ALA A 818 19.20 -50.38 31.78
N LEU A 819 18.38 -51.40 31.51
CA LEU A 819 17.77 -52.23 32.56
C LEU A 819 18.85 -52.97 33.37
N ILE A 820 19.88 -53.51 32.73
CA ILE A 820 21.01 -54.15 33.44
C ILE A 820 21.78 -53.13 34.29
N ARG A 821 21.97 -51.90 33.81
CA ARG A 821 22.61 -50.84 34.61
C ARG A 821 21.81 -50.54 35.86
N VAL A 822 20.49 -50.39 35.74
CA VAL A 822 19.58 -50.21 36.90
C VAL A 822 19.67 -51.38 37.89
N LEU A 823 19.76 -52.62 37.38
CA LEU A 823 19.93 -53.82 38.22
C LEU A 823 21.27 -53.85 38.97
N THR A 824 22.32 -53.26 38.40
CA THR A 824 23.70 -53.33 38.91
C THR A 824 24.13 -52.08 39.69
N SER A 825 23.37 -50.99 39.61
CA SER A 825 23.58 -49.76 40.37
C SER A 825 22.99 -49.79 41.79
N ARG A 826 22.45 -50.93 42.24
CA ARG A 826 21.87 -51.14 43.58
C ARG A 826 22.81 -51.86 44.53
#